data_AF-A0A0G1LQ42-F1
#
_entry.id   AF-A0A0G1LQ42-F1
#
_cell.length_a   1.000
_cell.length_b   1.000
_cell.length_c   1.000
_cell.angle_alpha   90.00
_cell.angle_beta   90.00
_cell.angle_gamma   90.00
#
_symmetry.space_group_name_H-M   'P 1'
#
loop_
_entity.id
_entity.type
_entity.pdbx_description
1 polymer ?
#
loop_
_entity_poly.entity_id
_entity_poly.type
_entity_poly.pdbx_seq_one_letter_code
_entity_poly.pdbx_strand_id
1 'polypeptide(L)'
;MKRFLSIILILAFALLALPMFHSGFPFTHDGENHLARIANYAVALKQGQFPPRWAPTFWGGYGYPVFNFNYPLANIAALPFLAVGLHVETTLKLLFLLGIALGTVGTYFYCRTFIPKSASLFATCVYLLSPFLFSNVYLRGAIGEVLGYALLPITLWMVERTRQHPSMQNKLFLFISILSLALAHNIVAMFVIPPLLIYIALRARTWHVILPSFFGLSASSFFWIPALVEKKFVTLDLVSVSNQYYLHFPTLQQLLFSVFEHGFSYPGPIDTMSFQIGGLILISLFFGILHVVFRTKHAKQIFGLVCGVLTLFFMMLSSSLFIWKLIPMLSYVQFPWRLLGPVVFVGSLLAGYVYLDASRAVRAVLIGVLMFSLISTAKKPVTDFIHHDDLYYKTFTQTSTILDENRPRTLGIQPGTLSSQKPVLESKADIQIQSWSGTQHVYAINTEKEQTITEETAYFPGWETRIDGKLATVTFEKTQGRISYSIPAGKHTVQTRFTQNTPPRLVGNGITIASFLGMGSLIVIQKKKKKNMTPLAKRTFFLISAAFVIWRVLLQVFALLSPRFLSFQPSYPYYDALLVPLGPWWLVRWAGFDGVHYLTIAMYFFNLFRNLLMSGLLVSHLSFIAALFLLYKLFRLDERRNVSVLAVLCMLIYPVSFFFASLYTESLFLLCIVGAFYAVRKKQWWFAALCAAVASATRITGIFIVPAVIIEAIMLSKEKNEKVPWQTIAILLTGVLGLLFYMGYLAVTFRDPLYFLHVQTAFGGGRQETPVLIPQVFYRYIKIFMTARTTSPLLMYAYAQEFLMTLSVGLVLFFATLKKWLRPSYLLYAWGAYLLPPLTGTFQSMPRYMMVIFPLFLLQAKLWKHKPILFILLAIVLVIHLAVNTMLFFQGYWVS
;
A
#
# COMPACT_ATOMS: atom_id res chain seq x y z
N MET A 1 -36.41 12.71 -3.36
CA MET A 1 -35.38 13.28 -2.46
C MET A 1 -34.10 12.45 -2.33
N LYS A 2 -34.13 11.18 -1.87
CA LYS A 2 -32.88 10.37 -1.69
C LYS A 2 -32.06 10.22 -2.98
N ARG A 3 -32.72 9.86 -4.09
CA ARG A 3 -32.07 9.74 -5.42
C ARG A 3 -31.45 11.07 -5.87
N PHE A 4 -32.16 12.17 -5.66
CA PHE A 4 -31.69 13.52 -5.97
C PHE A 4 -30.42 13.92 -5.18
N LEU A 5 -30.40 13.72 -3.86
CA LEU A 5 -29.20 13.98 -3.05
C LEU A 5 -28.01 13.07 -3.45
N SER A 6 -28.27 11.82 -3.84
CA SER A 6 -27.21 10.94 -4.36
C SER A 6 -26.64 11.44 -5.69
N ILE A 7 -27.46 12.01 -6.57
CA ILE A 7 -26.99 12.63 -7.81
C ILE A 7 -26.13 13.86 -7.49
N ILE A 8 -26.60 14.76 -6.60
CA ILE A 8 -25.83 15.92 -6.17
C ILE A 8 -24.48 15.51 -5.58
N LEU A 9 -24.45 14.46 -4.76
CA LEU A 9 -23.20 13.96 -4.18
C LEU A 9 -22.21 13.52 -5.27
N ILE A 10 -22.69 12.79 -6.28
CA ILE A 10 -21.86 12.33 -7.42
C ILE A 10 -21.35 13.55 -8.21
N LEU A 11 -22.21 14.53 -8.48
CA LEU A 11 -21.83 15.76 -9.17
C LEU A 11 -20.81 16.58 -8.36
N ALA A 12 -21.00 16.74 -7.05
CA ALA A 12 -20.07 17.43 -6.18
C ALA A 12 -18.70 16.75 -6.14
N PHE A 13 -18.67 15.41 -6.05
CA PHE A 13 -17.42 14.65 -6.14
C PHE A 13 -16.76 14.81 -7.51
N ALA A 14 -17.54 14.69 -8.60
CA ALA A 14 -17.02 14.85 -9.96
C ALA A 14 -16.42 16.24 -10.19
N LEU A 15 -17.09 17.31 -9.73
CA LEU A 15 -16.58 18.68 -9.83
C LEU A 15 -15.22 18.85 -9.14
N LEU A 16 -15.04 18.26 -7.96
CA LEU A 16 -13.75 18.28 -7.28
C LEU A 16 -12.72 17.33 -7.88
N ALA A 17 -13.11 16.35 -8.66
CA ALA A 17 -12.20 15.36 -9.24
C ALA A 17 -11.75 15.73 -10.66
N LEU A 18 -12.62 16.36 -11.46
CA LEU A 18 -12.42 16.62 -12.89
C LEU A 18 -11.11 17.38 -13.20
N PRO A 19 -10.76 18.48 -12.50
CA PRO A 19 -9.50 19.18 -12.78
C PRO A 19 -8.24 18.33 -12.57
N MET A 20 -8.29 17.29 -11.72
CA MET A 20 -7.16 16.39 -11.50
C MET A 20 -6.84 15.50 -12.71
N PHE A 21 -7.74 15.41 -13.70
CA PHE A 21 -7.51 14.64 -14.93
C PHE A 21 -6.83 15.45 -16.05
N HIS A 22 -6.60 16.75 -15.85
CA HIS A 22 -5.80 17.57 -16.78
C HIS A 22 -4.33 17.09 -16.83
N SER A 23 -3.58 17.42 -17.88
CA SER A 23 -2.12 17.21 -17.91
C SER A 23 -1.41 18.18 -16.94
N GLY A 24 -0.33 17.76 -16.28
CA GLY A 24 0.33 18.59 -15.26
C GLY A 24 -0.46 18.72 -13.95
N PHE A 25 0.14 19.22 -12.87
CA PHE A 25 -0.49 19.40 -11.56
C PHE A 25 -1.07 20.82 -11.41
N PRO A 26 -2.24 21.03 -10.77
CA PRO A 26 -2.76 22.38 -10.53
C PRO A 26 -1.75 23.28 -9.82
N PHE A 27 -1.55 24.50 -10.32
CA PHE A 27 -0.69 25.47 -9.65
C PHE A 27 -1.30 25.88 -8.31
N THR A 28 -0.55 25.69 -7.23
CA THR A 28 -1.01 25.89 -5.84
C THR A 28 0.14 26.32 -4.95
N HIS A 29 -0.15 26.90 -3.78
CA HIS A 29 0.87 27.41 -2.86
C HIS A 29 1.88 26.35 -2.39
N ASP A 30 1.41 25.14 -2.03
CA ASP A 30 2.23 24.06 -1.46
C ASP A 30 2.45 22.88 -2.43
N GLY A 31 1.81 22.89 -3.60
CA GLY A 31 1.78 21.74 -4.51
C GLY A 31 3.16 21.26 -4.95
N GLU A 32 3.98 22.17 -5.46
CA GLU A 32 5.34 21.86 -5.92
C GLU A 32 6.23 21.36 -4.76
N ASN A 33 6.11 21.97 -3.58
CA ASN A 33 6.80 21.53 -2.37
C ASN A 33 6.46 20.08 -2.02
N HIS A 34 5.21 19.66 -2.20
CA HIS A 34 4.78 18.28 -1.99
C HIS A 34 5.29 17.32 -3.07
N LEU A 35 5.33 17.74 -4.33
CA LEU A 35 5.89 16.96 -5.44
C LEU A 35 7.39 16.69 -5.20
N ALA A 36 8.17 17.74 -4.89
CA ALA A 36 9.59 17.63 -4.56
C ALA A 36 9.83 16.72 -3.35
N ARG A 37 9.04 16.86 -2.27
CA ARG A 37 9.13 15.99 -1.09
C ARG A 37 8.86 14.53 -1.42
N ILE A 38 7.80 14.22 -2.18
CA ILE A 38 7.46 12.85 -2.58
C ILE A 38 8.60 12.21 -3.39
N ALA A 39 9.14 12.94 -4.36
CA ALA A 39 10.26 12.48 -5.17
C ALA A 39 11.51 12.23 -4.32
N ASN A 40 11.90 13.19 -3.49
CA ASN A 40 13.07 13.05 -2.61
C ASN A 40 12.89 11.99 -1.52
N TYR A 41 11.66 11.70 -1.09
CA TYR A 41 11.38 10.62 -0.15
C TYR A 41 11.68 9.26 -0.79
N ALA A 42 11.35 9.09 -2.08
CA ALA A 42 11.73 7.91 -2.85
C ALA A 42 13.25 7.82 -3.08
N VAL A 43 13.92 8.94 -3.35
CA VAL A 43 15.39 9.00 -3.46
C VAL A 43 16.04 8.58 -2.14
N ALA A 44 15.58 9.11 -1.00
CA ALA A 44 16.06 8.77 0.33
C ALA A 44 15.92 7.26 0.64
N LEU A 45 14.78 6.65 0.29
CA LEU A 45 14.58 5.21 0.42
C LEU A 45 15.53 4.40 -0.46
N LYS A 46 15.70 4.81 -1.73
CA LYS A 46 16.62 4.14 -2.67
C LYS A 46 18.06 4.19 -2.18
N GLN A 47 18.44 5.24 -1.46
CA GLN A 47 19.74 5.38 -0.81
C GLN A 47 19.82 4.70 0.58
N GLY A 48 18.82 3.89 0.95
CA GLY A 48 18.87 3.04 2.14
C GLY A 48 18.42 3.69 3.45
N GLN A 49 17.76 4.86 3.41
CA GLN A 49 17.17 5.43 4.62
C GLN A 49 15.84 4.76 4.95
N PHE A 50 15.72 4.11 6.12
CA PHE A 50 14.44 3.58 6.59
C PHE A 50 14.20 3.79 8.10
N PRO A 51 13.11 4.50 8.49
CA PRO A 51 12.32 5.39 7.63
C PRO A 51 13.16 6.60 7.15
N PRO A 52 12.82 7.23 6.01
CA PRO A 52 13.48 8.45 5.54
C PRO A 52 13.40 9.61 6.53
N ARG A 53 14.52 10.31 6.72
CA ARG A 53 14.63 11.48 7.62
C ARG A 53 15.35 12.67 6.96
N TRP A 54 16.11 12.41 5.91
CA TRP A 54 16.95 13.36 5.21
C TRP A 54 16.56 13.43 3.74
N ALA A 55 16.31 14.62 3.21
CA ALA A 55 16.11 14.87 1.78
C ALA A 55 17.47 15.12 1.11
N PRO A 56 17.96 14.21 0.24
CA PRO A 56 19.33 14.27 -0.26
C PRO A 56 19.65 15.47 -1.17
N THR A 57 18.72 15.90 -2.02
CA THR A 57 19.03 16.92 -3.05
C THR A 57 18.66 18.34 -2.64
N PHE A 58 17.86 18.49 -1.60
CA PHE A 58 17.39 19.78 -1.13
C PHE A 58 18.57 20.64 -0.65
N TRP A 59 18.35 21.96 -0.61
CA TRP A 59 19.38 22.93 -0.22
C TRP A 59 20.64 22.80 -1.08
N GLY A 60 20.49 22.79 -2.40
CA GLY A 60 21.61 22.73 -3.35
C GLY A 60 22.41 21.43 -3.31
N GLY A 61 21.87 20.35 -2.75
CA GLY A 61 22.58 19.08 -2.56
C GLY A 61 23.37 18.97 -1.25
N TYR A 62 23.33 20.00 -0.39
CA TYR A 62 23.86 19.90 0.98
C TYR A 62 22.99 19.02 1.88
N GLY A 63 21.71 18.83 1.50
CA GLY A 63 20.73 18.01 2.18
C GLY A 63 19.91 18.73 3.25
N TYR A 64 18.72 18.21 3.53
CA TYR A 64 17.72 18.91 4.35
C TYR A 64 16.87 17.94 5.20
N PRO A 65 16.75 18.12 6.53
CA PRO A 65 16.11 17.15 7.42
C PRO A 65 14.57 17.22 7.46
N VAL A 66 13.92 17.63 6.37
CA VAL A 66 12.46 17.86 6.32
C VAL A 66 11.64 16.62 6.69
N PHE A 67 12.08 15.42 6.32
CA PHE A 67 11.31 14.19 6.59
C PHE A 67 11.31 13.79 8.07
N ASN A 68 12.20 14.36 8.88
CA ASN A 68 12.20 14.15 10.32
C ASN A 68 11.16 15.01 11.05
N PHE A 69 10.61 16.05 10.39
CA PHE A 69 9.73 17.03 11.01
C PHE A 69 8.40 17.22 10.29
N ASN A 70 8.35 16.96 8.98
CA ASN A 70 7.14 17.08 8.18
C ASN A 70 6.36 15.76 8.15
N TYR A 71 5.03 15.86 8.16
CA TYR A 71 4.11 14.73 8.26
C TYR A 71 4.36 13.70 7.12
N PRO A 72 4.59 12.42 7.44
CA PRO A 72 5.11 11.49 6.44
C PRO A 72 4.01 10.74 5.67
N LEU A 73 2.73 10.82 6.06
CA LEU A 73 1.70 9.93 5.48
C LEU A 73 1.58 10.06 3.96
N ALA A 74 1.54 11.29 3.42
CA ALA A 74 1.43 11.50 1.98
C ALA A 74 2.62 10.90 1.23
N ASN A 75 3.84 11.08 1.77
CA ASN A 75 5.06 10.53 1.18
C ASN A 75 5.05 8.99 1.23
N ILE A 76 4.62 8.39 2.34
CA ILE A 76 4.49 6.93 2.49
C ILE A 76 3.42 6.38 1.54
N ALA A 77 2.27 7.05 1.44
CA ALA A 77 1.17 6.64 0.58
C ALA A 77 1.48 6.79 -0.91
N ALA A 78 2.44 7.66 -1.28
CA ALA A 78 2.93 7.81 -2.65
C ALA A 78 3.77 6.62 -3.14
N LEU A 79 4.48 5.92 -2.24
CA LEU A 79 5.47 4.90 -2.61
C LEU A 79 4.94 3.78 -3.51
N PRO A 80 3.75 3.19 -3.26
CA PRO A 80 3.23 2.14 -4.14
C PRO A 80 2.97 2.62 -5.57
N PHE A 81 2.59 3.89 -5.75
CA PHE A 81 2.35 4.49 -7.06
C PHE A 81 3.67 4.79 -7.79
N LEU A 82 4.68 5.29 -7.09
CA LEU A 82 6.00 5.51 -7.67
C LEU A 82 6.71 4.19 -8.02
N ALA A 83 6.54 3.16 -7.19
CA ALA A 83 7.15 1.84 -7.40
C ALA A 83 6.67 1.16 -8.70
N VAL A 84 5.47 1.50 -9.18
CA VAL A 84 4.92 1.00 -10.44
C VAL A 84 5.19 1.93 -11.63
N GLY A 85 6.03 2.96 -11.44
CA GLY A 85 6.46 3.88 -12.48
C GLY A 85 5.49 5.02 -12.79
N LEU A 86 4.51 5.31 -11.92
CA LEU A 86 3.67 6.50 -12.11
C LEU A 86 4.48 7.77 -11.85
N HIS A 87 4.27 8.77 -12.71
CA HIS A 87 4.83 10.11 -12.56
C HIS A 87 4.47 10.73 -11.20
N VAL A 88 5.37 11.54 -10.64
CA VAL A 88 5.18 12.16 -9.31
C VAL A 88 3.93 13.04 -9.26
N GLU A 89 3.64 13.79 -10.32
CA GLU A 89 2.43 14.62 -10.44
C GLU A 89 1.14 13.80 -10.43
N THR A 90 1.11 12.70 -11.20
CA THR A 90 -0.02 11.76 -11.24
C THR A 90 -0.23 11.11 -9.86
N THR A 91 0.87 10.77 -9.19
CA THR A 91 0.83 10.21 -7.85
C THR A 91 0.17 11.18 -6.86
N LEU A 92 0.59 12.44 -6.84
CA LEU A 92 0.00 13.43 -5.92
C LEU A 92 -1.49 13.69 -6.23
N LYS A 93 -1.89 13.76 -7.51
CA LYS A 93 -3.31 13.85 -7.91
C LYS A 93 -4.15 12.69 -7.37
N LEU A 94 -3.64 11.46 -7.50
CA LEU A 94 -4.32 10.28 -6.98
C LEU A 94 -4.47 10.34 -5.45
N LEU A 95 -3.50 10.91 -4.74
CA LEU A 95 -3.61 11.13 -3.29
C LEU A 95 -4.67 12.18 -2.93
N PHE A 96 -4.79 13.27 -3.68
CA PHE A 96 -5.89 14.23 -3.49
C PHE A 96 -7.26 13.59 -3.73
N LEU A 97 -7.42 12.84 -4.83
CA LEU A 97 -8.64 12.11 -5.14
C LEU A 97 -8.99 11.09 -4.04
N LEU A 98 -7.97 10.37 -3.54
CA LEU A 98 -8.13 9.46 -2.41
C LEU A 98 -8.58 10.21 -1.15
N GLY A 99 -7.99 11.36 -0.84
CA GLY A 99 -8.39 12.20 0.29
C GLY A 99 -9.86 12.64 0.19
N ILE A 100 -10.29 13.14 -0.97
CA ILE A 100 -11.68 13.54 -1.22
C ILE A 100 -12.63 12.33 -1.05
N ALA A 101 -12.27 11.17 -1.60
CA ALA A 101 -13.06 9.95 -1.47
C ALA A 101 -13.17 9.46 -0.02
N LEU A 102 -12.05 9.46 0.71
CA LEU A 102 -12.01 9.09 2.13
C LEU A 102 -12.85 10.04 2.97
N GLY A 103 -12.75 11.36 2.76
CA GLY A 103 -13.57 12.34 3.48
C GLY A 103 -15.06 12.20 3.19
N THR A 104 -15.42 11.91 1.93
CA THR A 104 -16.80 11.63 1.51
C THR A 104 -17.37 10.40 2.21
N VAL A 105 -16.66 9.28 2.13
CA VAL A 105 -17.04 7.99 2.71
C VAL A 105 -17.10 8.09 4.24
N GLY A 106 -16.07 8.67 4.85
CA GLY A 106 -15.98 8.87 6.29
C GLY A 106 -17.13 9.71 6.83
N THR A 107 -17.37 10.87 6.23
CA THR A 107 -18.44 11.78 6.65
C THR A 107 -19.80 11.10 6.54
N TYR A 108 -20.08 10.45 5.40
CA TYR A 108 -21.33 9.73 5.21
C TYR A 108 -21.56 8.65 6.26
N PHE A 109 -20.58 7.77 6.49
CA PHE A 109 -20.74 6.65 7.42
C PHE A 109 -20.75 7.09 8.89
N TYR A 110 -19.98 8.11 9.26
CA TYR A 110 -20.07 8.69 10.59
C TYR A 110 -21.47 9.28 10.84
N CYS A 111 -21.95 10.15 9.95
CA CYS A 111 -23.31 10.70 10.04
C CYS A 111 -24.38 9.60 10.07
N ARG A 112 -24.24 8.56 9.23
CA ARG A 112 -25.21 7.46 9.15
C ARG A 112 -25.37 6.66 10.45
N THR A 113 -24.39 6.77 11.35
CA THR A 113 -24.43 6.17 12.69
C THR A 113 -25.50 6.82 13.57
N PHE A 114 -25.81 8.10 13.37
CA PHE A 114 -26.72 8.86 14.24
C PHE A 114 -27.99 9.34 13.54
N ILE A 115 -27.92 9.63 12.23
CA ILE A 115 -29.03 10.19 11.45
C ILE A 115 -29.35 9.31 10.23
N PRO A 116 -30.59 9.38 9.70
CA PRO A 116 -31.01 8.54 8.59
C PRO A 116 -30.35 8.95 7.27
N LYS A 117 -30.37 8.02 6.30
CA LYS A 117 -29.66 8.12 5.01
C LYS A 117 -29.81 9.46 4.29
N SER A 118 -31.00 10.06 4.23
CA SER A 118 -31.21 11.33 3.52
C SER A 118 -30.45 12.49 4.17
N ALA A 119 -30.51 12.59 5.50
CA ALA A 119 -29.80 13.61 6.26
C ALA A 119 -28.29 13.39 6.23
N SER A 120 -27.84 12.13 6.24
CA SER A 120 -26.42 11.79 6.07
C SER A 120 -25.90 12.22 4.69
N LEU A 121 -26.66 11.94 3.61
CA LEU A 121 -26.29 12.37 2.26
C LEU A 121 -26.18 13.90 2.17
N PHE A 122 -27.14 14.62 2.77
CA PHE A 122 -27.12 16.09 2.80
C PHE A 122 -25.87 16.62 3.52
N ALA A 123 -25.57 16.10 4.71
CA ALA A 123 -24.35 16.44 5.46
C ALA A 123 -23.07 16.19 4.64
N THR A 124 -23.00 15.07 3.91
CA THR A 124 -21.84 14.76 3.06
C THR A 124 -21.71 15.72 1.87
N CYS A 125 -22.83 16.14 1.25
CA CYS A 125 -22.79 17.15 0.20
C CYS A 125 -22.30 18.51 0.75
N VAL A 126 -22.71 18.89 1.98
CA VAL A 126 -22.25 20.13 2.65
C VAL A 126 -20.74 20.09 2.88
N TYR A 127 -20.19 18.94 3.31
CA TYR A 127 -18.74 18.75 3.48
C TYR A 127 -18.00 18.93 2.15
N LEU A 128 -18.46 18.25 1.09
CA LEU A 128 -17.82 18.30 -0.23
C LEU A 128 -17.86 19.70 -0.85
N LEU A 129 -18.98 20.41 -0.70
CA LEU A 129 -19.17 21.74 -1.28
C LEU A 129 -18.68 22.87 -0.35
N SER A 130 -17.90 22.54 0.68
CA SER A 130 -17.31 23.55 1.56
C SER A 130 -16.23 24.36 0.82
N PRO A 131 -16.22 25.70 0.95
CA PRO A 131 -15.19 26.55 0.33
C PRO A 131 -13.77 26.18 0.79
N PHE A 132 -13.62 25.78 2.04
CA PHE A 132 -12.35 25.39 2.63
C PHE A 132 -11.78 24.11 2.01
N LEU A 133 -12.60 23.07 1.74
CA LEU A 133 -12.10 21.87 1.07
C LEU A 133 -11.62 22.19 -0.35
N PHE A 134 -12.38 22.98 -1.10
CA PHE A 134 -11.96 23.43 -2.43
C PHE A 134 -10.63 24.19 -2.37
N SER A 135 -10.51 25.15 -1.44
CA SER A 135 -9.29 25.92 -1.25
C SER A 135 -8.09 25.04 -0.88
N ASN A 136 -8.26 24.06 0.02
CA ASN A 136 -7.19 23.15 0.40
C ASN A 136 -6.70 22.26 -0.75
N VAL A 137 -7.57 21.94 -1.72
CA VAL A 137 -7.21 21.14 -2.90
C VAL A 137 -6.61 22.00 -4.01
N TYR A 138 -7.25 23.11 -4.37
CA TYR A 138 -6.99 23.84 -5.62
C TYR A 138 -6.34 25.21 -5.46
N LEU A 139 -6.29 25.76 -4.26
CA LEU A 139 -5.58 27.01 -3.98
C LEU A 139 -4.27 26.72 -3.24
N ARG A 140 -4.38 26.01 -2.12
CA ARG A 140 -3.25 25.70 -1.26
C ARG A 140 -2.47 24.47 -1.70
N GLY A 141 -3.12 23.45 -2.24
CA GLY A 141 -2.45 22.17 -2.51
C GLY A 141 -1.94 21.48 -1.24
N ALA A 142 -2.62 21.68 -0.09
CA ALA A 142 -2.20 21.19 1.22
C ALA A 142 -2.65 19.75 1.45
N ILE A 143 -2.01 18.78 0.78
CA ILE A 143 -2.40 17.36 0.81
C ILE A 143 -2.50 16.78 2.23
N GLY A 144 -1.62 17.19 3.15
CA GLY A 144 -1.67 16.71 4.52
C GLY A 144 -2.96 17.12 5.24
N GLU A 145 -3.42 18.37 5.07
CA GLU A 145 -4.71 18.81 5.64
C GLU A 145 -5.89 18.08 5.00
N VAL A 146 -5.87 17.89 3.67
CA VAL A 146 -6.92 17.13 2.97
C VAL A 146 -7.02 15.71 3.54
N LEU A 147 -5.90 15.02 3.72
CA LEU A 147 -5.87 13.68 4.32
C LEU A 147 -6.26 13.71 5.81
N GLY A 148 -5.77 14.67 6.58
CA GLY A 148 -6.07 14.81 8.01
C GLY A 148 -7.56 14.97 8.27
N TYR A 149 -8.22 15.88 7.54
CA TYR A 149 -9.66 16.10 7.67
C TYR A 149 -10.50 15.01 7.01
N ALA A 150 -9.98 14.30 6.01
CA ALA A 150 -10.63 13.11 5.47
C ALA A 150 -10.60 11.92 6.45
N LEU A 151 -9.50 11.76 7.19
CA LEU A 151 -9.30 10.66 8.15
C LEU A 151 -10.00 10.88 9.48
N LEU A 152 -10.27 12.13 9.87
CA LEU A 152 -11.04 12.47 11.07
C LEU A 152 -12.41 11.75 11.12
N PRO A 153 -13.32 11.94 10.16
CA PRO A 153 -14.63 11.29 10.20
C PRO A 153 -14.53 9.77 10.08
N ILE A 154 -13.57 9.24 9.34
CA ILE A 154 -13.30 7.80 9.28
C ILE A 154 -12.93 7.27 10.66
N THR A 155 -12.03 7.96 11.37
CA THR A 155 -11.55 7.53 12.68
C THR A 155 -12.69 7.55 13.71
N LEU A 156 -13.49 8.62 13.73
CA LEU A 156 -14.68 8.69 14.59
C LEU A 156 -15.70 7.59 14.26
N TRP A 157 -15.93 7.32 12.98
CA TRP A 157 -16.78 6.21 12.56
C TRP A 157 -16.22 4.86 13.01
N MET A 158 -14.91 4.64 12.89
CA MET A 158 -14.27 3.41 13.33
C MET A 158 -14.31 3.22 14.85
N VAL A 159 -14.26 4.30 15.63
CA VAL A 159 -14.48 4.27 17.09
C VAL A 159 -15.89 3.73 17.38
N GLU A 160 -16.93 4.34 16.80
CA GLU A 160 -18.32 3.91 17.02
C GLU A 160 -18.58 2.50 16.47
N ARG A 161 -18.05 2.15 15.29
CA ARG A 161 -18.20 0.84 14.67
C ARG A 161 -17.53 -0.27 15.48
N THR A 162 -16.34 0.00 16.03
CA THR A 162 -15.61 -0.95 16.88
C THR A 162 -16.28 -1.12 18.24
N ARG A 163 -16.81 -0.02 18.81
CA ARG A 163 -17.61 -0.04 20.03
C ARG A 163 -18.86 -0.91 19.88
N GLN A 164 -19.63 -0.70 18.81
CA GLN A 164 -20.88 -1.44 18.57
C GLN A 164 -20.63 -2.89 18.14
N HIS A 165 -19.58 -3.13 17.36
CA HIS A 165 -19.25 -4.45 16.82
C HIS A 165 -17.74 -4.74 16.95
N PRO A 166 -17.28 -5.27 18.10
CA PRO A 166 -15.86 -5.43 18.41
C PRO A 166 -15.21 -6.64 17.68
N SER A 167 -15.19 -6.59 16.35
CA SER A 167 -14.50 -7.56 15.50
C SER A 167 -13.01 -7.24 15.38
N MET A 168 -12.16 -8.25 15.14
CA MET A 168 -10.72 -8.03 14.92
C MET A 168 -10.45 -7.14 13.71
N GLN A 169 -11.29 -7.24 12.67
CA GLN A 169 -11.21 -6.39 11.49
C GLN A 169 -11.46 -4.92 11.85
N ASN A 170 -12.49 -4.63 12.66
CA ASN A 170 -12.79 -3.26 13.09
C ASN A 170 -11.67 -2.70 13.97
N LYS A 171 -11.13 -3.51 14.89
CA LYS A 171 -9.96 -3.14 15.69
C LYS A 171 -8.75 -2.80 14.84
N LEU A 172 -8.47 -3.60 13.80
CA LEU A 172 -7.36 -3.34 12.87
C LEU A 172 -7.57 -2.05 12.09
N PHE A 173 -8.78 -1.83 11.58
CA PHE A 173 -9.09 -0.58 10.88
C PHE A 173 -9.05 0.65 11.79
N LEU A 174 -9.44 0.53 13.06
CA LEU A 174 -9.30 1.60 14.05
C LEU A 174 -7.83 1.91 14.36
N PHE A 175 -7.01 0.88 14.53
CA PHE A 175 -5.55 1.03 14.70
C PHE A 175 -4.94 1.77 13.50
N ILE A 176 -5.27 1.34 12.27
CA ILE A 176 -4.77 1.97 11.04
C ILE A 176 -5.28 3.41 10.92
N SER A 177 -6.56 3.67 11.18
CA SER A 177 -7.11 5.02 11.02
C SER A 177 -6.49 6.04 11.98
N ILE A 178 -6.22 5.63 13.24
CA ILE A 178 -5.56 6.49 14.23
C ILE A 178 -4.10 6.73 13.88
N LEU A 179 -3.37 5.68 13.48
CA LEU A 179 -1.99 5.81 13.00
C LEU A 179 -1.93 6.78 11.81
N SER A 180 -2.79 6.58 10.80
CA SER A 180 -2.83 7.46 9.63
C SER A 180 -3.19 8.89 10.02
N LEU A 181 -4.19 9.11 10.87
CA LEU A 181 -4.58 10.45 11.31
C LEU A 181 -3.43 11.17 12.02
N ALA A 182 -2.68 10.46 12.88
CA ALA A 182 -1.52 11.01 13.59
C ALA A 182 -0.34 11.36 12.66
N LEU A 183 -0.24 10.73 11.49
CA LEU A 183 0.83 10.96 10.50
C LEU A 183 0.39 11.84 9.33
N ALA A 184 -0.89 12.19 9.23
CA ALA A 184 -1.47 12.89 8.08
C ALA A 184 -1.02 14.35 7.99
N HIS A 185 -1.07 15.07 9.11
CA HIS A 185 -0.67 16.46 9.21
C HIS A 185 -0.43 16.84 10.67
N ASN A 186 0.75 17.38 10.99
CA ASN A 186 1.17 17.67 12.36
C ASN A 186 0.16 18.56 13.10
N ILE A 187 -0.25 19.65 12.46
CA ILE A 187 -1.14 20.63 13.07
C ILE A 187 -2.54 20.06 13.24
N VAL A 188 -3.03 19.25 12.28
CA VAL A 188 -4.34 18.61 12.41
C VAL A 188 -4.32 17.60 13.55
N ALA A 189 -3.27 16.78 13.65
CA ALA A 189 -3.11 15.85 14.76
C ALA A 189 -3.10 16.56 16.12
N MET A 190 -2.41 17.71 16.23
CA MET A 190 -2.30 18.46 17.47
C MET A 190 -3.65 18.88 18.07
N PHE A 191 -4.60 19.38 17.25
CA PHE A 191 -5.91 19.79 17.76
C PHE A 191 -7.00 18.72 17.62
N VAL A 192 -6.82 17.69 16.79
CA VAL A 192 -7.83 16.61 16.63
C VAL A 192 -7.63 15.48 17.63
N ILE A 193 -6.39 15.08 17.91
CA ILE A 193 -6.11 13.91 18.76
C ILE A 193 -6.60 14.13 20.20
N PRO A 194 -6.35 15.26 20.88
CA PRO A 194 -6.84 15.44 22.25
C PRO A 194 -8.38 15.36 22.36
N PRO A 195 -9.19 16.07 21.52
CA PRO A 195 -10.63 15.90 21.49
C PRO A 195 -11.08 14.48 21.12
N LEU A 196 -10.35 13.78 20.23
CA LEU A 196 -10.64 12.39 19.90
C LEU A 196 -10.42 11.46 21.11
N LEU A 197 -9.36 11.67 21.88
CA LEU A 197 -9.11 10.90 23.11
C LEU A 197 -10.18 11.17 24.16
N ILE A 198 -10.60 12.43 24.33
CA ILE A 198 -11.75 12.80 25.18
C ILE A 198 -13.01 12.11 24.68
N TYR A 199 -13.27 12.12 23.38
CA TYR A 199 -14.42 11.45 22.77
C TYR A 199 -14.40 9.93 23.05
N ILE A 200 -13.27 9.27 22.87
CA ILE A 200 -13.10 7.83 23.19
C ILE A 200 -13.32 7.61 24.68
N ALA A 201 -12.75 8.45 25.54
CA ALA A 201 -12.90 8.37 26.99
C ALA A 201 -14.35 8.59 27.42
N LEU A 202 -15.14 9.43 26.76
CA LEU A 202 -16.55 9.65 27.13
C LEU A 202 -17.51 8.63 26.52
N ARG A 203 -17.22 8.15 25.30
CA ARG A 203 -18.17 7.34 24.50
C ARG A 203 -17.83 5.85 24.45
N ALA A 204 -16.57 5.49 24.60
CA ALA A 204 -16.06 4.17 24.22
C ALA A 204 -15.01 3.63 25.20
N ARG A 205 -15.31 3.65 26.51
CA ARG A 205 -14.47 3.12 27.62
C ARG A 205 -14.31 1.59 27.63
N THR A 206 -14.13 0.97 26.47
CA THR A 206 -13.94 -0.48 26.33
C THR A 206 -12.52 -0.75 25.84
N TRP A 207 -11.89 -1.80 26.36
CA TRP A 207 -10.55 -2.23 25.91
C TRP A 207 -10.51 -2.53 24.41
N HIS A 208 -11.64 -2.87 23.80
CA HIS A 208 -11.79 -3.11 22.37
C HIS A 208 -11.53 -1.87 21.50
N VAL A 209 -11.72 -0.67 22.06
CA VAL A 209 -11.43 0.61 21.40
C VAL A 209 -10.13 1.19 21.93
N ILE A 210 -9.95 1.20 23.26
CA ILE A 210 -8.78 1.80 23.91
C ILE A 210 -7.47 1.16 23.42
N LEU A 211 -7.36 -0.18 23.37
CA LEU A 211 -6.09 -0.82 23.00
C LEU A 211 -5.70 -0.57 21.53
N PRO A 212 -6.58 -0.75 20.53
CA PRO A 212 -6.23 -0.39 19.16
C PRO A 212 -5.92 1.10 18.98
N SER A 213 -6.61 1.98 19.71
CA SER A 213 -6.31 3.43 19.70
C SER A 213 -4.94 3.74 20.29
N PHE A 214 -4.62 3.15 21.44
CA PHE A 214 -3.31 3.30 22.08
C PHE A 214 -2.19 2.79 21.18
N PHE A 215 -2.32 1.58 20.63
CA PHE A 215 -1.32 1.04 19.71
C PHE A 215 -1.22 1.85 18.42
N GLY A 216 -2.34 2.36 17.88
CA GLY A 216 -2.34 3.19 16.67
C GLY A 216 -1.58 4.49 16.87
N LEU A 217 -1.83 5.18 17.99
CA LEU A 217 -1.11 6.41 18.34
C LEU A 217 0.37 6.12 18.63
N SER A 218 0.65 5.08 19.43
CA SER A 218 2.02 4.69 19.78
C SER A 218 2.83 4.24 18.56
N ALA A 219 2.19 3.62 17.56
CA ALA A 219 2.84 3.24 16.30
C ALA A 219 3.37 4.43 15.49
N SER A 220 2.87 5.66 15.72
CA SER A 220 3.37 6.88 15.09
C SER A 220 4.65 7.45 15.72
N SER A 221 5.18 6.80 16.77
CA SER A 221 6.31 7.30 17.57
C SER A 221 7.64 7.39 16.81
N PHE A 222 7.86 6.58 15.76
CA PHE A 222 9.02 6.69 14.87
C PHE A 222 9.20 8.09 14.26
N PHE A 223 8.10 8.84 14.14
CA PHE A 223 8.05 10.20 13.62
C PHE A 223 7.97 11.22 14.77
N TRP A 224 6.98 11.10 15.65
CA TRP A 224 6.71 12.16 16.65
C TRP A 224 7.83 12.33 17.68
N ILE A 225 8.46 11.25 18.16
CA ILE A 225 9.52 11.36 19.16
C ILE A 225 10.75 12.12 18.61
N PRO A 226 11.36 11.69 17.48
CA PRO A 226 12.48 12.45 16.93
C PRO A 226 12.07 13.85 16.47
N ALA A 227 10.88 14.04 15.89
CA ALA A 227 10.40 15.37 15.49
C ALA A 227 10.36 16.35 16.68
N LEU A 228 9.86 15.91 17.84
CA LEU A 228 9.73 16.75 19.03
C LEU A 228 11.07 16.97 19.76
N VAL A 229 11.92 15.95 19.85
CA VAL A 229 13.19 16.02 20.60
C VAL A 229 14.29 16.70 19.78
N GLU A 230 14.34 16.44 18.48
CA GLU A 230 15.39 16.93 17.59
C GLU A 230 15.04 18.31 16.98
N LYS A 231 13.86 18.89 17.27
CA LYS A 231 13.50 20.24 16.78
C LYS A 231 14.47 21.33 17.21
N LYS A 232 15.16 21.13 18.33
CA LYS A 232 16.20 22.04 18.85
C LYS A 232 17.38 22.21 17.90
N PHE A 233 17.58 21.29 16.95
CA PHE A 233 18.67 21.36 15.96
C PHE A 233 18.29 22.14 14.69
N VAL A 234 17.01 22.51 14.54
CA VAL A 234 16.52 23.30 13.39
C VAL A 234 15.94 24.64 13.81
N THR A 235 15.77 25.54 12.86
CA THR A 235 15.33 26.94 13.07
C THR A 235 13.83 27.09 13.38
N LEU A 236 13.06 26.02 13.51
CA LEU A 236 11.60 26.03 13.68
C LEU A 236 11.07 27.04 14.72
N ASP A 237 11.64 27.08 15.92
CA ASP A 237 11.18 28.01 16.99
C ASP A 237 11.64 29.48 16.77
N LEU A 238 12.51 29.75 15.80
CA LEU A 238 13.06 31.08 15.48
C LEU A 238 12.28 31.80 14.37
N VAL A 239 11.38 31.10 13.69
CA VAL A 239 10.68 31.60 12.50
C VAL A 239 9.44 32.42 12.88
N SER A 240 9.32 33.62 12.30
CA SER A 240 8.29 34.64 12.58
C SER A 240 6.86 34.12 12.49
N VAL A 241 6.55 33.21 11.55
CA VAL A 241 5.20 32.65 11.34
C VAL A 241 4.66 31.90 12.57
N SER A 242 5.52 31.33 13.43
CA SER A 242 5.09 30.73 14.69
C SER A 242 4.85 31.75 15.81
N ASN A 243 5.51 32.91 15.74
CA ASN A 243 5.47 33.95 16.76
C ASN A 243 4.50 35.10 16.42
N GLN A 244 4.03 35.19 15.18
CA GLN A 244 3.16 36.27 14.67
C GLN A 244 1.75 35.79 14.31
N TYR A 245 1.31 34.63 14.81
CA TYR A 245 -0.02 34.07 14.55
C TYR A 245 -1.17 35.05 14.86
N TYR A 246 -0.96 35.97 15.81
CA TYR A 246 -1.93 36.97 16.23
C TYR A 246 -2.22 38.05 15.17
N LEU A 247 -1.40 38.16 14.12
CA LEU A 247 -1.64 39.06 12.99
C LEU A 247 -2.59 38.46 11.94
N HIS A 248 -2.84 37.14 12.01
CA HIS A 248 -3.58 36.38 11.01
C HIS A 248 -4.96 35.91 11.49
N PHE A 249 -5.54 36.60 12.47
CA PHE A 249 -6.93 36.36 12.86
C PHE A 249 -7.87 36.88 11.77
N PRO A 250 -8.72 36.02 11.17
CA PRO A 250 -9.74 36.49 10.24
C PRO A 250 -10.74 37.41 10.93
N THR A 251 -11.25 38.38 10.17
CA THR A 251 -12.36 39.23 10.62
C THR A 251 -13.70 38.49 10.53
N LEU A 252 -14.70 38.99 11.26
CA LEU A 252 -16.08 38.51 11.14
C LEU A 252 -16.57 38.55 9.69
N GLN A 253 -16.25 39.62 8.97
CA GLN A 253 -16.63 39.77 7.57
C GLN A 253 -16.00 38.67 6.71
N GLN A 254 -14.70 38.40 6.83
CA GLN A 254 -14.02 37.36 6.05
C GLN A 254 -14.59 35.96 6.30
N LEU A 255 -14.95 35.62 7.55
CA LEU A 255 -15.56 34.32 7.87
C LEU A 255 -16.95 34.13 7.24
N LEU A 256 -17.69 35.22 7.03
CA LEU A 256 -19.01 35.22 6.39
C LEU A 256 -18.91 35.31 4.86
N PHE A 257 -18.11 36.26 4.37
CA PHE A 257 -17.89 36.57 2.97
C PHE A 257 -16.43 37.00 2.73
N SER A 258 -15.70 36.20 1.98
CA SER A 258 -14.35 36.53 1.47
C SER A 258 -14.29 36.40 -0.05
N VAL A 259 -13.39 37.14 -0.68
CA VAL A 259 -13.03 36.95 -2.08
C VAL A 259 -12.38 35.55 -2.26
N PHE A 260 -12.45 35.01 -3.48
CA PHE A 260 -11.88 33.71 -3.82
C PHE A 260 -10.78 33.88 -4.88
N GLU A 261 -9.64 34.46 -4.47
CA GLU A 261 -8.49 34.74 -5.33
C GLU A 261 -7.26 33.92 -4.94
N HIS A 262 -6.26 33.88 -5.83
CA HIS A 262 -5.02 33.13 -5.64
C HIS A 262 -4.00 33.91 -4.81
N GLY A 263 -4.30 34.17 -3.53
CA GLY A 263 -3.41 34.90 -2.63
C GLY A 263 -3.17 34.22 -1.28
N PHE A 264 -2.36 34.86 -0.43
CA PHE A 264 -1.92 34.33 0.87
C PHE A 264 -2.69 34.95 2.03
N SER A 265 -2.40 34.47 3.25
CA SER A 265 -2.82 35.17 4.45
C SER A 265 -1.83 36.28 4.79
N TYR A 266 -2.32 37.50 4.95
CA TYR A 266 -1.55 38.69 5.26
C TYR A 266 -1.93 39.23 6.65
N PRO A 267 -1.05 39.99 7.30
CA PRO A 267 -1.40 40.73 8.52
C PRO A 267 -2.57 41.70 8.28
N GLY A 268 -3.68 41.51 9.03
CA GLY A 268 -4.86 42.36 8.93
C GLY A 268 -5.86 41.94 7.84
N PRO A 269 -6.91 42.74 7.56
CA PRO A 269 -8.08 42.32 6.77
C PRO A 269 -7.90 42.39 5.24
N ILE A 270 -6.66 42.32 4.75
CA ILE A 270 -6.32 42.49 3.33
C ILE A 270 -6.14 41.14 2.60
N ASP A 271 -6.50 40.02 3.23
CA ASP A 271 -6.36 38.69 2.63
C ASP A 271 -7.26 38.53 1.39
N THR A 272 -6.66 38.05 0.31
CA THR A 272 -7.36 37.69 -0.93
C THR A 272 -7.69 36.18 -1.00
N MET A 273 -7.13 35.40 -0.06
CA MET A 273 -7.54 34.01 0.19
C MET A 273 -8.89 33.96 0.90
N SER A 274 -9.74 33.00 0.50
CA SER A 274 -11.05 32.82 1.13
C SER A 274 -10.97 32.14 2.51
N PHE A 275 -11.49 32.81 3.55
CA PHE A 275 -11.73 32.22 4.87
C PHE A 275 -13.20 31.90 5.15
N GLN A 276 -14.02 31.83 4.08
CA GLN A 276 -15.45 31.59 4.21
C GLN A 276 -15.74 30.23 4.84
N ILE A 277 -16.61 30.23 5.85
CA ILE A 277 -17.16 29.01 6.44
C ILE A 277 -18.11 28.30 5.46
N GLY A 278 -18.80 29.09 4.62
CA GLY A 278 -19.75 28.61 3.62
C GLY A 278 -21.21 28.78 4.05
N GLY A 279 -22.04 29.27 3.12
CA GLY A 279 -23.44 29.64 3.39
C GLY A 279 -24.30 28.50 3.95
N LEU A 280 -24.05 27.25 3.54
CA LEU A 280 -24.77 26.09 4.07
C LEU A 280 -24.58 25.89 5.57
N ILE A 281 -23.36 26.09 6.06
CA ILE A 281 -23.05 25.94 7.49
C ILE A 281 -23.64 27.12 8.27
N LEU A 282 -23.55 28.35 7.75
CA LEU A 282 -24.14 29.54 8.38
C LEU A 282 -25.67 29.44 8.49
N ILE A 283 -26.35 29.03 7.41
CA ILE A 283 -27.80 28.84 7.42
C ILE A 283 -28.20 27.70 8.34
N SER A 284 -27.40 26.62 8.38
CA SER A 284 -27.62 25.53 9.33
C SER A 284 -27.38 25.97 10.78
N LEU A 285 -26.44 26.88 11.04
CA LEU A 285 -26.22 27.45 12.37
C LEU A 285 -27.42 28.27 12.82
N PHE A 286 -27.94 29.16 11.96
CA PHE A 286 -29.14 29.94 12.23
C PHE A 286 -30.35 29.06 12.54
N PHE A 287 -30.69 28.11 11.66
CA PHE A 287 -31.81 27.20 11.91
C PHE A 287 -31.54 26.26 13.09
N GLY A 288 -30.30 25.88 13.35
CA GLY A 288 -29.90 25.10 14.51
C GLY A 288 -30.21 25.82 15.83
N ILE A 289 -29.88 27.11 15.92
CA ILE A 289 -30.22 27.96 17.08
C ILE A 289 -31.74 28.00 17.27
N LEU A 290 -32.51 28.25 16.21
CA LEU A 290 -33.97 28.25 16.27
C LEU A 290 -34.51 26.89 16.77
N HIS A 291 -33.99 25.77 16.27
CA HIS A 291 -34.41 24.44 16.70
C HIS A 291 -34.13 24.16 18.19
N VAL A 292 -33.02 24.67 18.72
CA VAL A 292 -32.71 24.58 20.16
C VAL A 292 -33.69 25.40 20.97
N VAL A 293 -33.96 26.65 20.56
CA VAL A 293 -34.91 27.56 21.23
C VAL A 293 -36.31 26.95 21.25
N PHE A 294 -36.77 26.40 20.12
CA PHE A 294 -38.08 25.76 20.00
C PHE A 294 -38.10 24.29 20.46
N ARG A 295 -37.02 23.80 21.09
CA ARG A 295 -36.90 22.46 21.72
C ARG A 295 -37.37 21.30 20.82
N THR A 296 -36.86 21.21 19.59
CA THR A 296 -37.18 20.10 18.69
C THR A 296 -36.62 18.75 19.16
N LYS A 297 -37.03 17.66 18.47
CA LYS A 297 -36.70 16.26 18.80
C LYS A 297 -35.21 15.99 19.05
N HIS A 298 -34.31 16.70 18.34
CA HIS A 298 -32.86 16.55 18.47
C HIS A 298 -32.16 17.77 19.07
N ALA A 299 -32.87 18.62 19.82
CA ALA A 299 -32.35 19.88 20.36
C ALA A 299 -31.06 19.73 21.19
N LYS A 300 -30.90 18.66 21.99
CA LYS A 300 -29.67 18.43 22.78
C LYS A 300 -28.43 18.21 21.89
N GLN A 301 -28.56 17.40 20.84
CA GLN A 301 -27.48 17.13 19.90
C GLN A 301 -27.16 18.38 19.08
N ILE A 302 -28.20 19.07 18.59
CA ILE A 302 -28.07 20.31 17.83
C ILE A 302 -27.38 21.37 18.70
N PHE A 303 -27.77 21.53 19.96
CA PHE A 303 -27.14 22.47 20.90
C PHE A 303 -25.64 22.21 21.05
N GLY A 304 -25.22 20.96 21.29
CA GLY A 304 -23.80 20.63 21.39
C GLY A 304 -23.01 20.94 20.11
N LEU A 305 -23.61 20.70 18.94
CA LEU A 305 -23.00 21.02 17.64
C LEU A 305 -22.94 22.53 17.37
N VAL A 306 -23.99 23.27 17.72
CA VAL A 306 -24.04 24.73 17.65
C VAL A 306 -22.96 25.33 18.56
N CYS A 307 -22.86 24.90 19.81
CA CYS A 307 -21.80 25.33 20.72
C CYS A 307 -20.40 24.98 20.17
N GLY A 308 -20.23 23.80 19.58
CA GLY A 308 -18.97 23.41 18.94
C GLY A 308 -18.57 24.33 17.79
N VAL A 309 -19.49 24.61 16.86
CA VAL A 309 -19.26 25.55 15.75
C VAL A 309 -18.97 26.95 16.27
N LEU A 310 -19.76 27.46 17.22
CA LEU A 310 -19.56 28.80 17.80
C LEU A 310 -18.24 28.92 18.57
N THR A 311 -17.82 27.86 19.27
CA THR A 311 -16.53 27.84 19.99
C THR A 311 -15.38 27.92 18.99
N LEU A 312 -15.40 27.10 17.94
CA LEU A 312 -14.37 27.13 16.90
C LEU A 312 -14.38 28.46 16.14
N PHE A 313 -15.56 29.00 15.86
CA PHE A 313 -15.74 30.32 15.28
C PHE A 313 -15.09 31.41 16.14
N PHE A 314 -15.39 31.41 17.44
CA PHE A 314 -14.82 32.36 18.40
C PHE A 314 -13.30 32.24 18.47
N MET A 315 -12.75 31.02 18.51
CA MET A 315 -11.30 30.77 18.52
C MET A 315 -10.57 31.27 17.27
N MET A 316 -11.28 31.55 16.17
CA MET A 316 -10.73 32.17 14.96
C MET A 316 -10.78 33.69 14.97
N LEU A 317 -11.43 34.32 15.96
CA LEU A 317 -11.48 35.78 16.06
C LEU A 317 -10.40 36.30 17.01
N SER A 318 -9.93 37.52 16.76
CA SER A 318 -8.92 38.21 17.60
C SER A 318 -9.36 38.37 19.06
N SER A 319 -10.68 38.39 19.33
CA SER A 319 -11.25 38.40 20.68
C SER A 319 -10.88 37.17 21.52
N SER A 320 -10.49 36.06 20.89
CA SER A 320 -10.03 34.85 21.58
C SER A 320 -8.54 34.87 21.94
N LEU A 321 -7.79 35.93 21.60
CA LEU A 321 -6.33 36.01 21.79
C LEU A 321 -5.88 35.67 23.21
N PHE A 322 -6.66 35.99 24.24
CA PHE A 322 -6.34 35.64 25.63
C PHE A 322 -6.25 34.11 25.82
N ILE A 323 -7.09 33.32 25.16
CA ILE A 323 -7.05 31.84 25.21
C ILE A 323 -5.79 31.33 24.52
N TRP A 324 -5.45 31.90 23.37
CA TRP A 324 -4.22 31.56 22.64
C TRP A 324 -2.97 31.84 23.47
N LYS A 325 -2.95 32.93 24.25
CA LYS A 325 -1.85 33.25 25.17
C LYS A 325 -1.79 32.31 26.39
N LEU A 326 -2.94 31.81 26.85
CA LEU A 326 -3.02 30.88 27.98
C LEU A 326 -2.53 29.46 27.64
N ILE A 327 -2.60 29.07 26.36
CA ILE A 327 -2.22 27.73 25.90
C ILE A 327 -1.06 27.86 24.90
N PRO A 328 0.20 27.84 25.36
CA PRO A 328 1.37 28.08 24.50
C PRO A 328 1.46 27.16 23.28
N MET A 329 0.91 25.95 23.35
CA MET A 329 0.89 25.01 22.22
C MET A 329 0.07 25.51 21.02
N LEU A 330 -0.87 26.45 21.21
CA LEU A 330 -1.69 26.97 20.12
C LEU A 330 -0.88 27.84 19.15
N SER A 331 0.24 28.44 19.55
CA SER A 331 1.09 29.25 18.65
C SER A 331 1.63 28.41 17.47
N TYR A 332 1.85 27.11 17.67
CA TYR A 332 2.28 26.18 16.61
C TYR A 332 1.23 25.89 15.54
N VAL A 333 -0.03 26.33 15.72
CA VAL A 333 -1.04 26.29 14.65
C VAL A 333 -0.67 27.26 13.52
N GLN A 334 0.16 28.27 13.79
CA GLN A 334 0.58 29.37 12.91
C GLN A 334 -0.55 30.30 12.47
N PHE A 335 -1.68 29.75 12.05
CA PHE A 335 -2.81 30.49 11.49
C PHE A 335 -4.14 30.10 12.14
N PRO A 336 -4.81 31.00 12.89
CA PRO A 336 -6.09 30.71 13.55
C PRO A 336 -7.18 30.19 12.60
N TRP A 337 -7.24 30.70 11.37
CA TRP A 337 -8.21 30.25 10.36
C TRP A 337 -8.09 28.77 9.98
N ARG A 338 -7.01 28.06 10.33
CA ARG A 338 -6.92 26.59 10.13
C ARG A 338 -7.98 25.81 10.90
N LEU A 339 -8.63 26.41 11.90
CA LEU A 339 -9.81 25.84 12.57
C LEU A 339 -11.05 25.73 11.67
N LEU A 340 -11.01 26.27 10.44
CA LEU A 340 -12.05 26.06 9.43
C LEU A 340 -12.26 24.57 9.10
N GLY A 341 -11.22 23.74 9.12
CA GLY A 341 -11.38 22.30 8.84
C GLY A 341 -12.30 21.58 9.85
N PRO A 342 -12.05 21.70 11.16
CA PRO A 342 -12.99 21.24 12.19
C PRO A 342 -14.38 21.85 12.06
N VAL A 343 -14.49 23.15 11.74
CA VAL A 343 -15.78 23.82 11.52
C VAL A 343 -16.54 23.17 10.37
N VAL A 344 -15.89 22.87 9.25
CA VAL A 344 -16.52 22.18 8.11
C VAL A 344 -17.08 20.83 8.53
N PHE A 345 -16.32 20.04 9.28
CA PHE A 345 -16.78 18.72 9.71
C PHE A 345 -17.95 18.80 10.71
N VAL A 346 -17.82 19.58 11.79
CA VAL A 346 -18.86 19.74 12.82
C VAL A 346 -20.10 20.43 12.23
N GLY A 347 -19.90 21.45 11.40
CA GLY A 347 -20.94 22.19 10.69
C GLY A 347 -21.71 21.33 9.68
N SER A 348 -21.03 20.40 8.99
CA SER A 348 -21.69 19.44 8.11
C SER A 348 -22.60 18.48 8.87
N LEU A 349 -22.18 18.01 10.05
CA LEU A 349 -23.02 17.18 10.91
C LEU A 349 -24.22 17.96 11.45
N LEU A 350 -24.01 19.22 11.86
CA LEU A 350 -25.08 20.14 12.24
C LEU A 350 -26.11 20.31 11.12
N ALA A 351 -25.64 20.56 9.89
CA ALA A 351 -26.49 20.68 8.71
C ALA A 351 -27.34 19.42 8.47
N GLY A 352 -26.78 18.23 8.72
CA GLY A 352 -27.51 16.96 8.69
C GLY A 352 -28.66 16.90 9.70
N TYR A 353 -28.41 17.27 10.96
CA TYR A 353 -29.45 17.30 12.00
C TYR A 353 -30.52 18.36 11.74
N VAL A 354 -30.13 19.55 11.30
CA VAL A 354 -31.07 20.61 10.93
C VAL A 354 -31.93 20.16 9.76
N TYR A 355 -31.35 19.55 8.72
CA TYR A 355 -32.13 18.99 7.62
C TYR A 355 -33.11 17.89 8.07
N LEU A 356 -32.72 17.09 9.05
CA LEU A 356 -33.56 16.03 9.61
C LEU A 356 -34.82 16.60 10.28
N ASP A 357 -34.68 17.62 11.12
CA ASP A 357 -35.78 18.23 11.87
C ASP A 357 -36.53 19.33 11.08
N ALA A 358 -35.95 19.82 9.98
CA ALA A 358 -36.49 20.91 9.20
C ALA A 358 -37.88 20.62 8.57
N SER A 359 -38.72 21.66 8.56
CA SER A 359 -39.97 21.72 7.80
C SER A 359 -39.72 21.61 6.28
N ARG A 360 -40.77 21.37 5.49
CA ARG A 360 -40.65 21.28 4.03
C ARG A 360 -40.07 22.57 3.42
N ALA A 361 -40.49 23.73 3.91
CA ALA A 361 -40.00 25.03 3.46
C ALA A 361 -38.50 25.20 3.77
N VAL A 362 -38.08 24.91 5.00
CA VAL A 362 -36.66 25.02 5.40
C VAL A 362 -35.80 24.03 4.61
N ARG A 363 -36.27 22.80 4.36
CA ARG A 363 -35.56 21.85 3.48
C ARG A 363 -35.42 22.35 2.05
N ALA A 364 -36.43 23.04 1.51
CA ALA A 364 -36.35 23.63 0.18
C ALA A 364 -35.29 24.73 0.12
N VAL A 365 -35.22 25.61 1.14
CA VAL A 365 -34.15 26.61 1.28
C VAL A 365 -32.78 25.96 1.35
N LEU A 366 -32.59 24.96 2.22
CA LEU A 366 -31.34 24.22 2.37
C LEU A 366 -30.89 23.57 1.05
N ILE A 367 -31.83 23.00 0.28
CA ILE A 367 -31.53 22.41 -1.03
C ILE A 367 -31.21 23.50 -2.07
N GLY A 368 -31.93 24.62 -2.07
CA GLY A 368 -31.66 25.76 -2.95
C GLY A 368 -30.25 26.32 -2.74
N VAL A 369 -29.86 26.50 -1.47
CA VAL A 369 -28.49 26.92 -1.11
C VAL A 369 -27.47 25.86 -1.51
N LEU A 370 -27.79 24.57 -1.34
CA LEU A 370 -26.91 23.47 -1.76
C LEU A 370 -26.65 23.50 -3.27
N MET A 371 -27.70 23.72 -4.06
CA MET A 371 -27.59 23.87 -5.52
C MET A 371 -26.81 25.13 -5.89
N PHE A 372 -27.03 26.25 -5.20
CA PHE A 372 -26.24 27.46 -5.40
C PHE A 372 -24.76 27.22 -5.09
N SER A 373 -24.42 26.53 -3.99
CA SER A 373 -23.03 26.16 -3.66
C SER A 373 -22.42 25.24 -4.71
N LEU A 374 -23.19 24.30 -5.27
CA LEU A 374 -22.76 23.44 -6.38
C LEU A 374 -22.42 24.26 -7.63
N ILE A 375 -23.31 25.16 -8.04
CA ILE A 375 -23.11 26.04 -9.21
C ILE A 375 -21.95 27.01 -8.97
N SER A 376 -21.87 27.61 -7.78
CA SER A 376 -20.79 28.51 -7.39
C SER A 376 -19.44 27.80 -7.45
N THR A 377 -19.35 26.57 -6.96
CA THR A 377 -18.13 25.76 -7.03
C THR A 377 -17.76 25.40 -8.47
N ALA A 378 -18.75 25.04 -9.30
CA ALA A 378 -18.52 24.73 -10.71
C ALA A 378 -18.02 25.92 -11.54
N LYS A 379 -18.33 27.15 -11.13
CA LYS A 379 -17.86 28.39 -11.80
C LYS A 379 -16.47 28.83 -11.36
N LYS A 380 -15.84 28.18 -10.37
CA LYS A 380 -14.49 28.53 -9.92
C LYS A 380 -13.46 27.99 -10.92
N PRO A 381 -12.67 28.84 -11.59
CA PRO A 381 -11.66 28.38 -12.52
C PRO A 381 -10.53 27.65 -11.79
N VAL A 382 -10.07 26.53 -12.36
CA VAL A 382 -8.76 25.93 -12.09
C VAL A 382 -8.03 25.97 -13.43
N THR A 383 -7.34 27.08 -13.70
CA THR A 383 -6.83 27.40 -15.03
C THR A 383 -5.34 27.13 -15.19
N ASP A 384 -4.58 27.21 -14.11
CA ASP A 384 -3.12 27.12 -14.17
C ASP A 384 -2.63 25.75 -13.72
N PHE A 385 -1.78 25.13 -14.54
CA PHE A 385 -1.17 23.83 -14.29
C PHE A 385 0.33 23.91 -14.53
N ILE A 386 1.10 23.31 -13.61
CA ILE A 386 2.54 23.13 -13.75
C ILE A 386 2.83 21.73 -14.29
N HIS A 387 3.87 21.61 -15.10
CA HIS A 387 4.35 20.32 -15.56
C HIS A 387 5.87 20.33 -15.61
N HIS A 388 6.48 19.42 -14.87
CA HIS A 388 7.91 19.15 -14.90
C HIS A 388 8.15 17.65 -15.06
N ASP A 389 9.34 17.28 -15.49
CA ASP A 389 9.71 15.88 -15.52
C ASP A 389 10.03 15.33 -14.12
N ASP A 390 10.04 14.01 -14.03
CA ASP A 390 10.36 13.29 -12.80
C ASP A 390 11.78 13.59 -12.29
N LEU A 391 12.70 13.97 -13.20
CA LEU A 391 14.09 14.28 -12.87
C LEU A 391 14.18 15.60 -12.09
N TYR A 392 13.47 16.63 -12.53
CA TYR A 392 13.37 17.93 -11.86
C TYR A 392 13.02 17.78 -10.38
N TYR A 393 11.98 17.01 -10.05
CA TYR A 393 11.59 16.80 -8.64
C TYR A 393 12.61 15.96 -7.86
N LYS A 394 13.31 15.03 -8.52
CA LYS A 394 14.34 14.18 -7.90
C LYS A 394 15.64 14.94 -7.64
N THR A 395 15.95 15.96 -8.43
CA THR A 395 17.14 16.83 -8.29
C THR A 395 16.82 18.20 -7.70
N PHE A 396 15.60 18.38 -7.19
CA PHE A 396 15.12 19.65 -6.65
C PHE A 396 16.08 20.21 -5.60
N THR A 397 16.64 21.40 -5.89
CA THR A 397 17.72 22.03 -5.13
C THR A 397 17.23 23.08 -4.15
N GLN A 398 15.97 23.51 -4.23
CA GLN A 398 15.44 24.49 -3.29
C GLN A 398 15.05 23.83 -1.96
N THR A 399 14.44 24.63 -1.09
CA THR A 399 13.77 24.19 0.13
C THR A 399 12.32 23.82 -0.19
N SER A 400 11.65 23.13 0.74
CA SER A 400 10.20 22.84 0.61
C SER A 400 9.38 23.54 1.69
N THR A 401 9.99 24.43 2.45
CA THR A 401 9.40 25.10 3.61
C THR A 401 9.43 26.60 3.40
N ILE A 402 8.50 27.34 3.99
CA ILE A 402 8.28 28.75 3.63
C ILE A 402 9.41 29.65 4.13
N LEU A 403 9.91 29.41 5.34
CA LEU A 403 10.93 30.25 5.98
C LEU A 403 12.12 29.41 6.46
N ASP A 404 12.37 28.33 5.73
CA ASP A 404 13.47 27.40 6.01
C ASP A 404 13.46 26.87 7.44
N GLU A 405 12.28 26.65 8.02
CA GLU A 405 12.12 26.26 9.42
C GLU A 405 12.75 24.90 9.77
N ASN A 406 13.01 24.05 8.78
CA ASN A 406 13.71 22.79 8.96
C ASN A 406 15.21 22.87 8.65
N ARG A 407 15.77 24.06 8.41
CA ARG A 407 17.21 24.26 8.21
C ARG A 407 17.95 23.96 9.52
N PRO A 408 19.06 23.19 9.48
CA PRO A 408 19.94 23.06 10.64
C PRO A 408 20.41 24.43 11.14
N ARG A 409 20.35 24.67 12.45
CA ARG A 409 20.67 25.98 13.05
C ARG A 409 22.09 26.47 12.74
N THR A 410 23.01 25.54 12.58
CA THR A 410 24.42 25.82 12.32
C THR A 410 24.74 26.07 10.85
N LEU A 411 23.82 25.78 9.94
CA LEU A 411 24.08 25.87 8.50
C LEU A 411 24.10 27.33 8.04
N GLY A 412 25.28 27.86 7.76
CA GLY A 412 25.51 29.24 7.30
C GLY A 412 25.47 29.44 5.77
N ILE A 413 25.13 28.39 5.02
CA ILE A 413 25.07 28.43 3.54
C ILE A 413 23.74 29.03 3.09
N GLN A 414 23.80 29.95 2.12
CA GLN A 414 22.61 30.60 1.56
C GLN A 414 21.78 29.62 0.70
N PRO A 415 20.43 29.68 0.76
CA PRO A 415 19.57 28.90 -0.13
C PRO A 415 19.95 29.09 -1.60
N GLY A 416 19.86 28.02 -2.40
CA GLY A 416 20.20 28.05 -3.83
C GLY A 416 21.69 27.90 -4.16
N THR A 417 22.58 27.96 -3.16
CA THR A 417 24.01 27.66 -3.36
C THR A 417 24.18 26.17 -3.70
N LEU A 418 24.73 25.86 -4.87
CA LEU A 418 24.94 24.48 -5.32
C LEU A 418 26.18 23.87 -4.66
N SER A 419 26.04 22.64 -4.17
CA SER A 419 27.18 21.83 -3.76
C SER A 419 27.91 21.28 -4.99
N SER A 420 29.22 21.40 -4.98
CA SER A 420 30.18 20.71 -5.84
C SER A 420 30.20 19.19 -5.65
N GLN A 421 29.56 18.66 -4.59
CA GLN A 421 29.56 17.24 -4.23
C GLN A 421 30.96 16.64 -4.08
N LYS A 422 31.89 17.45 -3.59
CA LYS A 422 33.28 17.08 -3.32
C LYS A 422 33.71 17.62 -1.94
N PRO A 423 34.65 16.95 -1.26
CA PRO A 423 35.25 17.49 -0.05
C PRO A 423 36.15 18.70 -0.39
N VAL A 424 36.10 19.72 0.45
CA VAL A 424 36.94 20.91 0.43
C VAL A 424 38.17 20.66 1.31
N LEU A 425 39.35 20.98 0.78
CA LEU A 425 40.65 20.76 1.39
C LEU A 425 41.28 22.07 1.88
N GLU A 426 42.01 22.05 3.00
CA GLU A 426 42.85 23.16 3.45
C GLU A 426 44.20 23.23 2.71
N SER A 427 44.72 22.08 2.29
CA SER A 427 45.99 21.96 1.56
C SER A 427 45.88 20.96 0.40
N LYS A 428 46.84 20.97 -0.54
CA LYS A 428 46.82 20.03 -1.67
C LYS A 428 46.88 18.58 -1.16
N ALA A 429 45.91 17.77 -1.56
CA ALA A 429 45.88 16.32 -1.35
C ALA A 429 45.31 15.63 -2.59
N ASP A 430 45.69 14.37 -2.80
CA ASP A 430 45.14 13.53 -3.86
C ASP A 430 43.85 12.86 -3.35
N ILE A 431 42.72 13.10 -4.02
CA ILE A 431 41.41 12.54 -3.64
C ILE A 431 40.84 11.74 -4.81
N GLN A 432 40.47 10.50 -4.52
CA GLN A 432 39.72 9.64 -5.43
C GLN A 432 38.34 9.33 -4.86
N ILE A 433 37.30 9.93 -5.43
CA ILE A 433 35.90 9.67 -5.05
C ILE A 433 35.49 8.29 -5.58
N GLN A 434 35.14 7.38 -4.69
CA GLN A 434 34.65 6.04 -5.04
C GLN A 434 33.14 6.05 -5.26
N SER A 435 32.40 6.71 -4.36
CA SER A 435 30.95 6.89 -4.48
C SER A 435 30.49 8.13 -3.72
N TRP A 436 29.59 8.91 -4.32
CA TRP A 436 28.96 10.05 -3.67
C TRP A 436 27.44 10.00 -3.87
N SER A 437 26.71 9.92 -2.76
CA SER A 437 25.24 9.99 -2.71
C SER A 437 24.85 10.84 -1.50
N GLY A 438 23.70 11.51 -1.52
CA GLY A 438 23.34 12.41 -0.41
C GLY A 438 23.04 11.76 0.96
N THR A 439 23.37 10.47 1.14
CA THR A 439 23.35 9.77 2.44
C THR A 439 24.63 8.98 2.74
N GLN A 440 25.52 8.85 1.75
CA GLN A 440 26.77 8.12 1.88
C GLN A 440 27.81 8.65 0.91
N HIS A 441 28.98 8.99 1.45
CA HIS A 441 30.18 9.42 0.74
C HIS A 441 31.30 8.44 1.04
N VAL A 442 31.98 7.96 0.00
CA VAL A 442 33.14 7.07 0.11
C VAL A 442 34.21 7.57 -0.84
N TYR A 443 35.39 7.85 -0.30
CA TYR A 443 36.52 8.32 -1.09
C TYR A 443 37.84 7.95 -0.41
N ALA A 444 38.89 7.80 -1.23
CA ALA A 444 40.25 7.64 -0.76
C ALA A 444 40.97 8.99 -0.84
N ILE A 445 41.83 9.27 0.13
CA ILE A 445 42.60 10.51 0.19
C ILE A 445 44.03 10.22 0.63
N ASN A 446 44.99 10.91 0.01
CA ASN A 446 46.40 10.88 0.38
C ASN A 446 46.87 12.30 0.67
N THR A 447 47.28 12.56 1.91
CA THR A 447 47.73 13.88 2.36
C THR A 447 49.12 13.83 2.99
N GLU A 448 49.94 14.83 2.74
CA GLU A 448 51.31 14.92 3.29
C GLU A 448 51.34 15.41 4.75
N LYS A 449 50.31 16.13 5.18
CA LYS A 449 50.17 16.69 6.53
C LYS A 449 48.77 16.45 7.08
N GLU A 450 48.64 16.51 8.39
CA GLU A 450 47.33 16.56 9.03
C GLU A 450 46.57 17.80 8.55
N GLN A 451 45.31 17.63 8.15
CA GLN A 451 44.48 18.74 7.70
C GLN A 451 42.99 18.48 7.98
N THR A 452 42.21 19.55 8.04
CA THR A 452 40.75 19.44 8.15
C THR A 452 40.14 19.22 6.78
N ILE A 453 39.28 18.20 6.66
CA ILE A 453 38.45 17.98 5.48
C ILE A 453 37.04 18.49 5.79
N THR A 454 36.47 19.28 4.86
CA THR A 454 35.08 19.74 4.97
C THR A 454 34.26 19.19 3.82
N GLU A 455 33.30 18.31 4.10
CA GLU A 455 32.35 17.86 3.10
C GLU A 455 31.27 18.91 2.85
N GLU A 456 30.81 19.04 1.61
CA GLU A 456 29.68 19.91 1.28
C GLU A 456 28.33 19.25 1.60
N THR A 457 28.17 18.88 2.87
CA THR A 457 26.94 18.29 3.40
C THR A 457 26.64 18.92 4.74
N ALA A 458 25.40 19.37 4.90
CA ALA A 458 24.96 19.99 6.15
C ALA A 458 24.94 18.96 7.27
N TYR A 459 25.51 19.33 8.42
CA TYR A 459 25.46 18.48 9.61
C TYR A 459 24.06 18.51 10.22
N PHE A 460 23.56 17.31 10.52
CA PHE A 460 22.35 17.06 11.30
C PHE A 460 22.56 15.74 12.07
N PRO A 461 22.03 15.58 13.30
CA PRO A 461 22.27 14.37 14.08
C PRO A 461 21.96 13.08 13.29
N GLY A 462 22.85 12.10 13.40
CA GLY A 462 22.75 10.80 12.72
C GLY A 462 23.70 10.61 11.53
N TRP A 463 24.56 11.57 11.23
CA TRP A 463 25.75 11.37 10.39
C TRP A 463 26.90 10.77 11.22
N GLU A 464 27.57 9.76 10.68
CA GLU A 464 28.79 9.16 11.22
C GLU A 464 29.88 9.16 10.13
N THR A 465 31.09 9.58 10.48
CA THR A 465 32.27 9.48 9.61
C THR A 465 33.23 8.45 10.16
N ARG A 466 33.74 7.57 9.29
CA ARG A 466 34.79 6.60 9.61
C ARG A 466 36.02 6.81 8.74
N ILE A 467 37.19 6.83 9.37
CA ILE A 467 38.50 6.87 8.72
C ILE A 467 39.16 5.51 8.97
N ASP A 468 39.43 4.76 7.90
CA ASP A 468 39.95 3.38 7.95
C ASP A 468 39.14 2.45 8.87
N GLY A 469 37.82 2.62 8.85
CA GLY A 469 36.86 1.85 9.64
C GLY A 469 36.66 2.31 11.10
N LYS A 470 37.52 3.20 11.62
CA LYS A 470 37.41 3.79 12.96
C LYS A 470 36.55 5.05 12.94
N LEU A 471 35.70 5.24 13.95
CA LEU A 471 34.81 6.40 14.04
C LEU A 471 35.63 7.68 14.28
N ALA A 472 35.44 8.68 13.44
CA ALA A 472 36.07 9.99 13.54
C ALA A 472 35.16 10.99 14.25
N THR A 473 35.77 11.97 14.92
CA THR A 473 35.03 13.07 15.56
C THR A 473 34.64 14.11 14.50
N VAL A 474 33.34 14.27 14.29
CA VAL A 474 32.79 15.26 13.37
C VAL A 474 32.65 16.61 14.06
N THR A 475 33.21 17.65 13.44
CA THR A 475 33.04 19.06 13.78
C THR A 475 32.21 19.77 12.71
N PHE A 476 31.57 20.90 13.05
CA PHE A 476 30.76 21.67 12.09
C PHE A 476 30.63 23.17 12.43
N GLU A 477 31.04 23.59 13.62
CA GLU A 477 30.88 24.97 14.08
C GLU A 477 31.73 25.96 13.26
N LYS A 478 32.97 25.59 12.93
CA LYS A 478 33.90 26.42 12.15
C LYS A 478 33.71 26.34 10.64
N THR A 479 32.83 25.46 10.16
CA THR A 479 32.66 25.15 8.73
C THR A 479 31.30 25.55 8.19
N GLN A 480 30.67 26.56 8.82
CA GLN A 480 29.32 27.03 8.51
C GLN A 480 28.28 25.90 8.58
N GLY A 481 28.42 24.97 9.52
CA GLY A 481 27.48 23.88 9.75
C GLY A 481 27.64 22.69 8.83
N ARG A 482 28.75 22.60 8.08
CA ARG A 482 29.08 21.47 7.20
C ARG A 482 29.86 20.39 7.93
N ILE A 483 29.69 19.14 7.54
CA ILE A 483 30.43 18.00 8.12
C ILE A 483 31.92 18.21 7.89
N SER A 484 32.71 18.19 8.97
CA SER A 484 34.17 18.30 8.90
C SER A 484 34.86 17.41 9.93
N TYR A 485 36.10 17.02 9.65
CA TYR A 485 36.91 16.16 10.52
C TYR A 485 38.39 16.30 10.15
N SER A 486 39.27 16.07 11.13
CA SER A 486 40.72 16.04 10.89
C SER A 486 41.15 14.70 10.32
N ILE A 487 42.05 14.73 9.35
CA ILE A 487 42.68 13.54 8.78
C ILE A 487 44.20 13.62 8.92
N PRO A 488 44.87 12.60 9.48
CA PRO A 488 46.31 12.61 9.64
C PRO A 488 47.04 12.46 8.30
N ALA A 489 48.36 12.69 8.31
CA ALA A 489 49.22 12.45 7.15
C ALA A 489 49.21 10.97 6.75
N GLY A 490 49.09 10.68 5.46
CA GLY A 490 49.07 9.34 4.90
C GLY A 490 47.90 9.07 3.95
N LYS A 491 47.75 7.80 3.59
CA LYS A 491 46.65 7.28 2.75
C LYS A 491 45.54 6.75 3.64
N HIS A 492 44.33 7.26 3.43
CA HIS A 492 43.17 6.93 4.23
C HIS A 492 41.94 6.69 3.36
N THR A 493 41.08 5.78 3.80
CA THR A 493 39.74 5.62 3.23
C THR A 493 38.71 6.24 4.15
N VAL A 494 37.93 7.17 3.63
CA VAL A 494 36.90 7.88 4.37
C VAL A 494 35.52 7.40 3.95
N GLN A 495 34.68 7.08 4.94
CA GLN A 495 33.28 6.75 4.76
C GLN A 495 32.42 7.61 5.68
N THR A 496 31.69 8.56 5.11
CA THR A 496 30.67 9.35 5.81
C THR A 496 29.29 8.83 5.44
N ARG A 497 28.45 8.52 6.44
CA ARG A 497 27.13 7.92 6.21
C ARG A 497 26.09 8.45 7.18
N PHE A 498 24.87 8.68 6.68
CA PHE A 498 23.70 8.98 7.50
C PHE A 498 23.12 7.68 8.08
N THR A 499 23.69 7.22 9.20
CA THR A 499 23.27 5.99 9.91
C THR A 499 21.94 6.14 10.63
N GLN A 500 21.50 7.38 10.84
CA GLN A 500 20.31 7.74 11.62
C GLN A 500 20.36 7.33 13.09
N ASN A 501 21.55 6.97 13.58
CA ASN A 501 21.73 6.40 14.90
C ASN A 501 21.67 7.50 15.98
N THR A 502 20.47 7.81 16.46
CA THR A 502 20.25 8.72 17.58
C THR A 502 19.31 8.10 18.61
N PRO A 503 19.49 8.37 19.92
CA PRO A 503 18.62 7.81 20.95
C PRO A 503 17.12 8.09 20.72
N PRO A 504 16.68 9.32 20.35
CA PRO A 504 15.26 9.59 20.09
C PRO A 504 14.68 8.75 18.94
N ARG A 505 15.47 8.51 17.88
CA ARG A 505 15.05 7.70 16.74
C ARG A 505 14.97 6.22 17.11
N LEU A 506 15.95 5.70 17.86
CA LEU A 506 15.93 4.31 18.34
C LEU A 506 14.72 4.04 19.24
N VAL A 507 14.43 4.95 20.19
CA VAL A 507 13.26 4.85 21.08
C VAL A 507 11.97 4.92 20.27
N GLY A 508 11.83 5.90 19.37
CA GLY A 508 10.65 6.03 18.49
C GLY A 508 10.41 4.80 17.64
N ASN A 509 11.45 4.29 16.98
CA ASN A 509 11.38 3.06 16.17
C ASN A 509 11.01 1.84 17.04
N GLY A 510 11.61 1.71 18.23
CA GLY A 510 11.33 0.63 19.18
C GLY A 510 9.88 0.61 19.66
N ILE A 511 9.33 1.76 20.05
CA ILE A 511 7.91 1.89 20.46
C ILE A 511 6.99 1.56 19.28
N THR A 512 7.33 2.00 18.07
CA THR A 512 6.56 1.65 16.88
C THR A 512 6.52 0.13 16.66
N ILE A 513 7.67 -0.55 16.71
CA ILE A 513 7.74 -2.02 16.58
C ILE A 513 6.93 -2.70 17.67
N ALA A 514 7.09 -2.28 18.94
CA ALA A 514 6.35 -2.81 20.07
C ALA A 514 4.82 -2.64 19.90
N SER A 515 4.39 -1.52 19.31
CA SER A 515 2.96 -1.24 19.05
C SER A 515 2.38 -2.18 18.00
N PHE A 516 3.11 -2.45 16.91
CA PHE A 516 2.71 -3.43 15.90
C PHE A 516 2.68 -4.85 16.48
N LEU A 517 3.67 -5.23 17.30
CA LEU A 517 3.70 -6.52 18.00
C LEU A 517 2.56 -6.65 19.02
N GLY A 518 2.22 -5.58 19.74
CA GLY A 518 1.10 -5.53 20.66
C GLY A 518 -0.24 -5.74 19.94
N MET A 519 -0.44 -5.05 18.81
CA MET A 519 -1.61 -5.25 17.97
C MET A 519 -1.66 -6.66 17.36
N GLY A 520 -0.52 -7.20 16.92
CA GLY A 520 -0.37 -8.58 16.47
C GLY A 520 -0.74 -9.60 17.56
N SER A 521 -0.34 -9.33 18.80
CA SER A 521 -0.66 -10.16 19.97
C SER A 521 -2.15 -10.18 20.25
N LEU A 522 -2.86 -9.05 20.11
CA LEU A 522 -4.32 -9.01 20.22
C LEU A 522 -5.01 -9.91 19.18
N ILE A 523 -4.49 -9.96 17.94
CA ILE A 523 -4.98 -10.86 16.89
C ILE A 523 -4.82 -12.32 17.32
N VAL A 524 -3.66 -12.67 17.89
CA VAL A 524 -3.35 -14.03 18.33
C VAL A 524 -4.21 -14.42 19.53
N ILE A 525 -4.33 -13.56 20.55
CA ILE A 525 -5.10 -13.81 21.77
C ILE A 525 -6.60 -13.95 21.45
N GLN A 526 -7.15 -13.08 20.60
CA GLN A 526 -8.56 -13.18 20.20
C GLN A 526 -8.83 -14.46 19.40
N LYS A 527 -7.86 -14.94 18.63
CA LYS A 527 -7.93 -16.26 17.97
C LYS A 527 -7.81 -17.42 18.97
N LYS A 528 -6.99 -17.31 20.02
CA LYS A 528 -6.91 -18.32 21.11
C LYS A 528 -8.20 -18.39 21.93
N LYS A 529 -8.80 -17.25 22.32
CA LYS A 529 -10.11 -17.22 23.03
C LYS A 529 -11.28 -17.78 22.22
N LYS A 530 -11.22 -17.72 20.88
CA LYS A 530 -12.20 -18.39 19.98
C LYS A 530 -11.85 -19.84 19.65
N LYS A 531 -10.69 -20.32 20.06
CA LYS A 531 -10.12 -21.58 19.59
C LYS A 531 -9.24 -22.19 20.67
N ASN A 532 -9.86 -22.75 21.70
CA ASN A 532 -9.38 -24.06 22.13
C ASN A 532 -9.52 -24.96 20.90
N MET A 533 -8.40 -25.14 20.19
CA MET A 533 -8.37 -26.08 19.09
C MET A 533 -8.74 -27.42 19.68
N THR A 534 -9.83 -27.99 19.19
CA THR A 534 -10.17 -29.37 19.51
C THR A 534 -8.93 -30.23 19.27
N PRO A 535 -8.71 -31.32 20.04
CA PRO A 535 -7.57 -32.22 19.85
C PRO A 535 -7.38 -32.61 18.37
N LEU A 536 -8.49 -32.78 17.66
CA LEU A 536 -8.56 -33.05 16.23
C LEU A 536 -7.98 -31.93 15.35
N ALA A 537 -8.23 -30.66 15.68
CA ALA A 537 -7.68 -29.52 14.96
C ALA A 537 -6.17 -29.36 15.20
N LYS A 538 -5.67 -29.63 16.41
CA LYS A 538 -4.23 -29.67 16.70
C LYS A 538 -3.53 -30.75 15.89
N ARG A 539 -4.11 -31.96 15.85
CA ARG A 539 -3.59 -33.08 15.07
C ARG A 539 -3.52 -32.75 13.58
N THR A 540 -4.54 -32.11 13.00
CA THR A 540 -4.46 -31.71 11.58
C THR A 540 -3.44 -30.62 11.33
N PHE A 541 -3.30 -29.65 12.23
CA PHE A 541 -2.27 -28.62 12.11
C PHE A 541 -0.88 -29.23 12.05
N PHE A 542 -0.56 -30.09 13.02
CA PHE A 542 0.71 -30.80 13.06
C PHE A 542 0.92 -31.67 11.82
N LEU A 543 -0.11 -32.39 11.36
CA LEU A 543 -0.02 -33.25 10.18
C LEU A 543 0.31 -32.47 8.90
N ILE A 544 -0.37 -31.34 8.64
CA ILE A 544 -0.11 -30.52 7.43
C ILE A 544 1.28 -29.88 7.52
N SER A 545 1.66 -29.35 8.69
CA SER A 545 3.00 -28.80 8.91
C SER A 545 4.10 -29.85 8.74
N ALA A 546 3.93 -31.04 9.32
CA ALA A 546 4.87 -32.14 9.19
C ALA A 546 4.97 -32.61 7.73
N ALA A 547 3.83 -32.76 7.04
CA ALA A 547 3.82 -33.14 5.63
C ALA A 547 4.56 -32.11 4.75
N PHE A 548 4.37 -30.81 5.00
CA PHE A 548 5.11 -29.75 4.32
C PHE A 548 6.63 -29.83 4.58
N VAL A 549 7.03 -30.03 5.84
CA VAL A 549 8.47 -30.15 6.19
C VAL A 549 9.08 -31.40 5.57
N ILE A 550 8.41 -32.55 5.67
CA ILE A 550 8.85 -33.82 5.06
C ILE A 550 8.99 -33.65 3.54
N TRP A 551 7.97 -33.11 2.88
CA TRP A 551 8.01 -32.82 1.45
C TRP A 551 9.20 -31.94 1.10
N ARG A 552 9.42 -30.84 1.82
CA ARG A 552 10.53 -29.93 1.52
C ARG A 552 11.89 -30.58 1.72
N VAL A 553 12.06 -31.37 2.78
CA VAL A 553 13.29 -32.12 3.05
C VAL A 553 13.53 -33.15 1.94
N LEU A 554 12.51 -33.90 1.54
CA LEU A 554 12.61 -34.86 0.43
C LEU A 554 13.04 -34.19 -0.87
N LEU A 555 12.43 -33.05 -1.22
CA LEU A 555 12.84 -32.26 -2.38
C LEU A 555 14.31 -31.83 -2.30
N GLN A 556 14.79 -31.45 -1.12
CA GLN A 556 16.20 -31.08 -0.94
C GLN A 556 17.13 -32.29 -1.05
N VAL A 557 16.71 -33.46 -0.55
CA VAL A 557 17.47 -34.71 -0.71
C VAL A 557 17.58 -35.08 -2.18
N PHE A 558 16.48 -35.04 -2.94
CA PHE A 558 16.51 -35.29 -4.38
C PHE A 558 17.43 -34.29 -5.10
N ALA A 559 17.35 -33.00 -4.76
CA ALA A 559 18.23 -31.97 -5.30
C ALA A 559 19.72 -32.24 -5.00
N LEU A 560 20.06 -32.64 -3.77
CA LEU A 560 21.44 -32.94 -3.37
C LEU A 560 21.98 -34.25 -3.98
N LEU A 561 21.11 -35.23 -4.24
CA LEU A 561 21.48 -36.49 -4.90
C LEU A 561 21.60 -36.35 -6.42
N SER A 562 20.93 -35.36 -7.02
CA SER A 562 20.89 -35.17 -8.46
C SER A 562 22.26 -35.16 -9.18
N PRO A 563 23.36 -34.59 -8.64
CA PRO A 563 24.66 -34.60 -9.31
C PRO A 563 25.27 -36.00 -9.49
N ARG A 564 24.79 -37.00 -8.73
CA ARG A 564 25.27 -38.40 -8.86
C ARG A 564 24.70 -39.10 -10.10
N PHE A 565 23.58 -38.60 -10.61
CA PHE A 565 22.83 -39.23 -11.70
C PHE A 565 22.85 -38.40 -12.98
N LEU A 566 23.00 -37.07 -12.85
CA LEU A 566 22.85 -36.12 -13.94
C LEU A 566 23.93 -35.04 -13.82
N SER A 567 24.56 -34.71 -14.95
CA SER A 567 25.47 -33.57 -15.02
C SER A 567 24.66 -32.26 -15.05
N PHE A 568 25.26 -31.18 -14.57
CA PHE A 568 24.61 -29.87 -14.64
C PHE A 568 24.68 -29.35 -16.08
N GLN A 569 23.51 -29.21 -16.72
CA GLN A 569 23.36 -28.71 -18.08
C GLN A 569 22.25 -27.65 -18.12
N PRO A 570 22.55 -26.39 -17.71
CA PRO A 570 21.55 -25.33 -17.66
C PRO A 570 21.03 -25.00 -19.05
N SER A 571 19.75 -25.28 -19.31
CA SER A 571 19.07 -24.98 -20.56
C SER A 571 18.36 -23.63 -20.56
N TYR A 572 18.80 -22.68 -19.71
CA TYR A 572 18.19 -21.35 -19.54
C TYR A 572 19.28 -20.25 -19.44
N PRO A 573 19.02 -19.05 -19.98
CA PRO A 573 20.04 -18.01 -20.11
C PRO A 573 20.39 -17.33 -18.77
N TYR A 574 21.54 -16.65 -18.74
CA TYR A 574 22.01 -15.78 -17.65
C TYR A 574 22.21 -16.43 -16.27
N TYR A 575 22.22 -17.76 -16.18
CA TYR A 575 22.38 -18.47 -14.90
C TYR A 575 23.74 -18.20 -14.24
N ASP A 576 24.79 -18.07 -15.04
CA ASP A 576 26.16 -17.77 -14.67
C ASP A 576 26.31 -16.36 -14.11
N ALA A 577 25.70 -15.38 -14.77
CA ALA A 577 25.76 -13.97 -14.36
C ALA A 577 24.83 -13.64 -13.20
N LEU A 578 23.66 -14.28 -13.10
CA LEU A 578 22.60 -13.88 -12.16
C LEU A 578 22.36 -14.86 -11.01
N LEU A 579 22.59 -16.18 -11.17
CA LEU A 579 22.35 -17.15 -10.09
C LEU A 579 23.62 -17.51 -9.34
N VAL A 580 24.71 -17.82 -10.04
CA VAL A 580 25.97 -18.28 -9.42
C VAL A 580 26.50 -17.30 -8.35
N PRO A 581 26.45 -15.96 -8.54
CA PRO A 581 26.93 -15.02 -7.53
C PRO A 581 26.06 -14.95 -6.26
N LEU A 582 24.82 -15.47 -6.28
CA LEU A 582 23.86 -15.27 -5.19
C LEU A 582 24.00 -16.27 -4.04
N GLY A 583 24.88 -17.27 -4.15
CA GLY A 583 25.13 -18.25 -3.09
C GLY A 583 25.51 -19.64 -3.60
N PRO A 584 25.50 -20.65 -2.73
CA PRO A 584 25.92 -22.00 -3.09
C PRO A 584 24.95 -22.69 -4.05
N TRP A 585 25.47 -23.61 -4.88
CA TRP A 585 24.70 -24.31 -5.92
C TRP A 585 23.43 -24.99 -5.41
N TRP A 586 23.44 -25.53 -4.18
CA TRP A 586 22.30 -26.22 -3.57
C TRP A 586 21.14 -25.27 -3.17
N LEU A 587 21.39 -23.95 -3.19
CA LEU A 587 20.43 -22.90 -2.91
C LEU A 587 19.99 -22.18 -4.18
N VAL A 588 20.94 -21.71 -4.99
CA VAL A 588 20.66 -20.81 -6.13
C VAL A 588 19.88 -21.47 -7.26
N ARG A 589 20.00 -22.79 -7.41
CA ARG A 589 19.28 -23.55 -8.45
C ARG A 589 17.77 -23.68 -8.19
N TRP A 590 17.29 -23.36 -6.99
CA TRP A 590 15.85 -23.19 -6.73
C TRP A 590 15.23 -21.97 -7.45
N ALA A 591 16.05 -21.11 -8.06
CA ALA A 591 15.65 -20.03 -8.94
C ALA A 591 16.04 -20.27 -10.41
N GLY A 592 16.21 -21.53 -10.84
CA GLY A 592 16.43 -21.86 -12.24
C GLY A 592 15.27 -21.46 -13.16
N PHE A 593 15.54 -21.40 -14.47
CA PHE A 593 14.57 -21.04 -15.52
C PHE A 593 13.91 -19.67 -15.27
N ASP A 594 12.58 -19.61 -15.11
CA ASP A 594 11.85 -18.35 -14.94
C ASP A 594 12.27 -17.60 -13.66
N GLY A 595 12.81 -18.32 -12.67
CA GLY A 595 13.31 -17.72 -11.43
C GLY A 595 14.43 -16.69 -11.68
N VAL A 596 15.25 -16.89 -12.72
CA VAL A 596 16.30 -15.95 -13.12
C VAL A 596 15.69 -14.61 -13.51
N HIS A 597 14.63 -14.64 -14.33
CA HIS A 597 13.93 -13.44 -14.78
C HIS A 597 13.23 -12.72 -13.62
N TYR A 598 12.66 -13.45 -12.66
CA TYR A 598 12.06 -12.83 -11.47
C TYR A 598 13.10 -12.11 -10.61
N LEU A 599 14.32 -12.65 -10.50
CA LEU A 599 15.42 -11.94 -9.84
C LEU A 599 15.81 -10.68 -10.59
N THR A 600 15.88 -10.74 -11.93
CA THR A 600 16.18 -9.56 -12.75
C THR A 600 15.14 -8.47 -12.53
N ILE A 601 13.84 -8.80 -12.59
CA ILE A 601 12.75 -7.86 -12.32
C ILE A 601 12.88 -7.30 -10.90
N ALA A 602 13.13 -8.15 -9.90
CA ALA A 602 13.26 -7.70 -8.51
C ALA A 602 14.44 -6.73 -8.31
N MET A 603 15.55 -6.88 -9.04
CA MET A 603 16.68 -5.93 -9.01
C MET A 603 16.29 -4.54 -9.52
N TYR A 604 15.46 -4.45 -10.57
CA TYR A 604 15.00 -3.18 -11.12
C TYR A 604 13.92 -2.49 -10.28
N PHE A 605 13.02 -3.25 -9.65
CA PHE A 605 11.85 -2.71 -8.95
C PHE A 605 11.97 -2.66 -7.42
N PHE A 606 12.72 -3.58 -6.80
CA PHE A 606 12.70 -3.80 -5.36
C PHE A 606 14.10 -3.99 -4.78
N ASN A 607 14.96 -2.98 -4.92
CA ASN A 607 16.28 -2.98 -4.25
C ASN A 607 16.20 -2.75 -2.71
N LEU A 608 15.05 -3.03 -2.10
CA LEU A 608 14.77 -2.85 -0.66
C LEU A 608 15.30 -3.99 0.22
N PHE A 609 15.51 -5.20 -0.33
CA PHE A 609 15.97 -6.36 0.43
C PHE A 609 17.39 -6.77 0.01
N ARG A 610 18.31 -6.91 0.99
CA ARG A 610 19.73 -7.25 0.75
C ARG A 610 19.96 -8.59 0.04
N ASN A 611 19.00 -9.54 0.08
CA ASN A 611 19.07 -10.81 -0.64
C ASN A 611 17.72 -11.14 -1.30
N LEU A 612 17.63 -10.87 -2.60
CA LEU A 612 16.40 -11.03 -3.40
C LEU A 612 15.96 -12.49 -3.53
N LEU A 613 16.91 -13.42 -3.68
CA LEU A 613 16.65 -14.85 -3.78
C LEU A 613 16.00 -15.39 -2.51
N MET A 614 16.60 -15.13 -1.35
CA MET A 614 16.05 -15.58 -0.07
C MET A 614 14.68 -14.98 0.21
N SER A 615 14.49 -13.71 -0.15
CA SER A 615 13.19 -13.04 0.01
C SER A 615 12.11 -13.69 -0.84
N GLY A 616 12.40 -13.94 -2.12
CA GLY A 616 11.46 -14.58 -3.02
C GLY A 616 11.17 -16.04 -2.67
N LEU A 617 12.18 -16.82 -2.27
CA LEU A 617 11.97 -18.18 -1.76
C LEU A 617 11.11 -18.16 -0.49
N LEU A 618 11.35 -17.23 0.44
CA LEU A 618 10.54 -17.10 1.64
C LEU A 618 9.07 -16.80 1.30
N VAL A 619 8.81 -15.92 0.33
CA VAL A 619 7.47 -15.64 -0.18
C VAL A 619 6.82 -16.91 -0.75
N SER A 620 7.52 -17.69 -1.58
CA SER A 620 7.00 -18.96 -2.10
C SER A 620 6.62 -19.93 -0.98
N HIS A 621 7.50 -20.14 0.00
CA HIS A 621 7.29 -21.10 1.09
C HIS A 621 6.16 -20.67 2.03
N LEU A 622 6.14 -19.41 2.45
CA LEU A 622 5.09 -18.87 3.31
C LEU A 622 3.74 -18.87 2.61
N SER A 623 3.71 -18.57 1.31
CA SER A 623 2.49 -18.61 0.51
C SER A 623 1.98 -20.04 0.39
N PHE A 624 2.86 -21.00 0.11
CA PHE A 624 2.46 -22.39 -0.08
C PHE A 624 1.92 -23.02 1.21
N ILE A 625 2.62 -22.88 2.34
CA ILE A 625 2.12 -23.42 3.61
C ILE A 625 0.77 -22.80 4.01
N ALA A 626 0.59 -21.49 3.76
CA ALA A 626 -0.69 -20.83 3.98
C ALA A 626 -1.78 -21.36 3.03
N ALA A 627 -1.43 -21.61 1.76
CA ALA A 627 -2.33 -22.20 0.76
C ALA A 627 -2.80 -23.59 1.18
N LEU A 628 -1.90 -24.47 1.66
CA LEU A 628 -2.27 -25.82 2.14
C LEU A 628 -3.26 -25.76 3.30
N PHE A 629 -3.07 -24.84 4.25
CA PHE A 629 -4.01 -24.66 5.36
C PHE A 629 -5.36 -24.12 4.92
N LEU A 630 -5.38 -23.18 3.97
CA LEU A 630 -6.64 -22.66 3.42
C LEU A 630 -7.34 -23.70 2.55
N LEU A 631 -6.60 -24.51 1.81
CA LEU A 631 -7.10 -25.58 0.96
C LEU A 631 -7.79 -26.65 1.80
N TYR A 632 -7.12 -27.10 2.87
CA TYR A 632 -7.73 -27.97 3.87
C TYR A 632 -9.03 -27.37 4.42
N LYS A 633 -9.01 -26.09 4.82
CA LYS A 633 -10.20 -25.43 5.37
C LYS A 633 -11.34 -25.27 4.35
N LEU A 634 -11.01 -25.04 3.08
CA LEU A 634 -11.97 -24.93 1.98
C LEU A 634 -12.63 -26.28 1.75
N PHE A 635 -11.85 -27.34 1.55
CA PHE A 635 -12.38 -28.69 1.36
C PHE A 635 -13.15 -29.22 2.56
N ARG A 636 -12.78 -28.82 3.79
CA ARG A 636 -13.53 -29.18 4.99
C ARG A 636 -14.95 -28.62 5.05
N LEU A 637 -15.28 -27.64 4.21
CA LEU A 637 -16.66 -27.14 4.09
C LEU A 637 -17.58 -28.16 3.41
N ASP A 638 -17.02 -29.02 2.55
CA ASP A 638 -17.78 -29.90 1.68
C ASP A 638 -17.52 -31.39 1.96
N GLU A 639 -16.32 -31.73 2.42
CA GLU A 639 -15.85 -33.12 2.54
C GLU A 639 -15.31 -33.45 3.92
N ARG A 640 -15.32 -34.74 4.28
CA ARG A 640 -14.80 -35.25 5.57
C ARG A 640 -13.29 -34.99 5.74
N ARG A 641 -12.83 -34.91 7.00
CA ARG A 641 -11.43 -34.64 7.37
C ARG A 641 -10.41 -35.47 6.60
N ASN A 642 -10.61 -36.78 6.50
CA ASN A 642 -9.64 -37.68 5.88
C ASN A 642 -9.47 -37.37 4.39
N VAL A 643 -10.56 -37.04 3.67
CA VAL A 643 -10.52 -36.65 2.26
C VAL A 643 -9.83 -35.30 2.09
N SER A 644 -10.14 -34.32 2.95
CA SER A 644 -9.49 -33.00 2.89
C SER A 644 -7.99 -33.06 3.19
N VAL A 645 -7.57 -33.90 4.13
CA VAL A 645 -6.14 -34.13 4.41
C VAL A 645 -5.47 -34.86 3.24
N LEU A 646 -6.12 -35.91 2.72
CA LEU A 646 -5.60 -36.66 1.58
C LEU A 646 -5.41 -35.76 0.36
N ALA A 647 -6.35 -34.85 0.07
CA ALA A 647 -6.23 -33.89 -1.04
C ALA A 647 -5.01 -32.96 -0.89
N VAL A 648 -4.68 -32.55 0.35
CA VAL A 648 -3.46 -31.78 0.62
C VAL A 648 -2.20 -32.64 0.36
N LEU A 649 -2.21 -33.91 0.76
CA LEU A 649 -1.11 -34.83 0.50
C LEU A 649 -0.94 -35.11 -1.01
N CYS A 650 -2.04 -35.30 -1.74
CA CYS A 650 -2.05 -35.44 -3.20
C CYS A 650 -1.33 -34.29 -3.89
N MET A 651 -1.54 -33.04 -3.42
CA MET A 651 -0.87 -31.86 -3.96
C MET A 651 0.64 -31.86 -3.67
N LEU A 652 1.06 -32.31 -2.49
CA LEU A 652 2.48 -32.41 -2.12
C LEU A 652 3.23 -33.47 -2.93
N ILE A 653 2.58 -34.58 -3.28
CA ILE A 653 3.18 -35.64 -4.08
C ILE A 653 2.97 -35.45 -5.59
N TYR A 654 2.37 -34.34 -6.01
CA TYR A 654 2.17 -34.06 -7.43
C TYR A 654 3.54 -34.00 -8.15
N PRO A 655 3.69 -34.57 -9.36
CA PRO A 655 5.00 -34.80 -10.01
C PRO A 655 5.87 -33.56 -10.23
N VAL A 656 5.27 -32.37 -10.26
CA VAL A 656 6.00 -31.10 -10.38
C VAL A 656 5.70 -30.14 -9.22
N SER A 657 5.33 -30.67 -8.06
CA SER A 657 5.05 -29.88 -6.86
C SER A 657 6.25 -29.03 -6.42
N PHE A 658 7.48 -29.38 -6.80
CA PHE A 658 8.69 -28.62 -6.49
C PHE A 658 8.64 -27.16 -6.95
N PHE A 659 7.84 -26.80 -7.97
CA PHE A 659 7.60 -25.38 -8.33
C PHE A 659 6.98 -24.57 -7.19
N PHE A 660 6.30 -25.20 -6.23
CA PHE A 660 5.83 -24.51 -5.02
C PHE A 660 6.97 -24.13 -4.05
N ALA A 661 8.11 -24.82 -4.12
CA ALA A 661 9.33 -24.53 -3.34
C ALA A 661 10.31 -23.61 -4.09
N SER A 662 10.25 -23.59 -5.42
CA SER A 662 11.09 -22.75 -6.26
C SER A 662 10.68 -21.27 -6.24
N LEU A 663 11.56 -20.39 -6.72
CA LEU A 663 11.29 -18.96 -6.87
C LEU A 663 10.31 -18.73 -8.04
N TYR A 664 9.01 -18.88 -7.76
CA TYR A 664 7.97 -19.05 -8.75
C TYR A 664 6.62 -18.52 -8.23
N THR A 665 5.71 -18.13 -9.12
CA THR A 665 4.44 -17.47 -8.74
C THR A 665 3.36 -18.44 -8.27
N GLU A 666 3.53 -19.74 -8.51
CA GLU A 666 2.58 -20.83 -8.24
C GLU A 666 2.03 -20.82 -6.82
N SER A 667 2.90 -20.66 -5.82
CA SER A 667 2.52 -20.69 -4.40
C SER A 667 1.64 -19.51 -4.00
N LEU A 668 2.00 -18.30 -4.47
CA LEU A 668 1.22 -17.09 -4.23
C LEU A 668 -0.10 -17.13 -4.98
N PHE A 669 -0.07 -17.58 -6.24
CA PHE A 669 -1.26 -17.72 -7.07
C PHE A 669 -2.27 -18.69 -6.44
N LEU A 670 -1.81 -19.88 -6.03
CA LEU A 670 -2.64 -20.87 -5.35
C LEU A 670 -3.24 -20.33 -4.04
N LEU A 671 -2.43 -19.63 -3.24
CA LEU A 671 -2.89 -18.98 -2.00
C LEU A 671 -4.05 -18.02 -2.29
N CYS A 672 -3.90 -17.16 -3.29
CA CYS A 672 -4.92 -16.18 -3.67
C CYS A 672 -6.18 -16.85 -4.20
N ILE A 673 -6.06 -17.89 -5.04
CA ILE A 673 -7.22 -18.61 -5.58
C ILE A 673 -8.03 -19.26 -4.46
N VAL A 674 -7.38 -20.10 -3.66
CA VAL A 674 -8.02 -20.81 -2.56
C VAL A 674 -8.53 -19.82 -1.51
N GLY A 675 -7.80 -18.73 -1.28
CA GLY A 675 -8.18 -17.62 -0.42
C GLY A 675 -9.49 -16.96 -0.87
N ALA A 676 -9.66 -16.67 -2.16
CA ALA A 676 -10.86 -16.04 -2.69
C ALA A 676 -12.10 -16.94 -2.54
N PHE A 677 -11.99 -18.23 -2.92
CA PHE A 677 -13.07 -19.18 -2.73
C PHE A 677 -13.43 -19.33 -1.24
N TYR A 678 -12.44 -19.52 -0.38
CA TYR A 678 -12.68 -19.65 1.07
C TYR A 678 -13.33 -18.40 1.66
N ALA A 679 -12.89 -17.21 1.24
CA ALA A 679 -13.41 -15.93 1.69
C ALA A 679 -14.89 -15.76 1.32
N VAL A 680 -15.28 -16.06 0.07
CA VAL A 680 -16.69 -16.01 -0.35
C VAL A 680 -17.54 -16.99 0.42
N ARG A 681 -17.09 -18.25 0.59
CA ARG A 681 -17.79 -19.25 1.41
C ARG A 681 -17.97 -18.81 2.87
N LYS A 682 -17.11 -17.91 3.36
CA LYS A 682 -17.18 -17.30 4.70
C LYS A 682 -17.79 -15.89 4.72
N LYS A 683 -18.36 -15.42 3.61
CA LYS A 683 -18.95 -14.07 3.46
C LYS A 683 -17.96 -12.92 3.75
N GLN A 684 -16.67 -13.13 3.51
CA GLN A 684 -15.59 -12.14 3.67
C GLN A 684 -15.28 -11.44 2.33
N TRP A 685 -16.23 -10.65 1.84
CA TRP A 685 -16.24 -10.13 0.46
C TRP A 685 -15.02 -9.30 0.06
N TRP A 686 -14.55 -8.40 0.93
CA TRP A 686 -13.38 -7.56 0.63
C TRP A 686 -12.09 -8.36 0.54
N PHE A 687 -11.95 -9.41 1.35
CA PHE A 687 -10.79 -10.29 1.28
C PHE A 687 -10.84 -11.15 0.01
N ALA A 688 -12.03 -11.57 -0.42
CA ALA A 688 -12.21 -12.24 -1.71
C ALA A 688 -11.83 -11.34 -2.89
N ALA A 689 -12.25 -10.07 -2.86
CA ALA A 689 -11.92 -9.07 -3.88
C ALA A 689 -10.40 -8.85 -3.98
N LEU A 690 -9.72 -8.66 -2.83
CA LEU A 690 -8.27 -8.54 -2.79
C LEU A 690 -7.57 -9.78 -3.37
N CYS A 691 -7.99 -10.98 -2.96
CA CYS A 691 -7.42 -12.22 -3.46
C CYS A 691 -7.64 -12.38 -4.98
N ALA A 692 -8.81 -11.98 -5.50
CA ALA A 692 -9.11 -12.02 -6.93
C ALA A 692 -8.22 -11.05 -7.73
N ALA A 693 -8.04 -9.83 -7.23
CA ALA A 693 -7.18 -8.82 -7.85
C ALA A 693 -5.72 -9.27 -7.92
N VAL A 694 -5.19 -9.83 -6.81
CA VAL A 694 -3.81 -10.33 -6.77
C VAL A 694 -3.67 -11.56 -7.67
N ALA A 695 -4.64 -12.49 -7.68
CA ALA A 695 -4.59 -13.67 -8.54
C ALA A 695 -4.53 -13.29 -10.02
N SER A 696 -5.38 -12.37 -10.50
CA SER A 696 -5.38 -11.95 -11.91
C SER A 696 -4.16 -11.12 -12.30
N ALA A 697 -3.56 -10.39 -11.36
CA ALA A 697 -2.28 -9.71 -11.59
C ALA A 697 -1.09 -10.68 -11.68
N THR A 698 -1.13 -11.82 -10.96
CA THR A 698 -0.01 -12.77 -10.96
C THR A 698 0.04 -13.67 -12.20
N ARG A 699 -1.09 -14.10 -12.76
CA ARG A 699 -1.17 -14.98 -13.94
C ARG A 699 -2.43 -14.72 -14.74
N ILE A 700 -2.35 -14.88 -16.06
CA ILE A 700 -3.50 -14.73 -16.97
C ILE A 700 -4.65 -15.69 -16.66
N THR A 701 -4.36 -16.92 -16.24
CA THR A 701 -5.38 -17.90 -15.79
C THR A 701 -6.14 -17.43 -14.55
N GLY A 702 -5.62 -16.42 -13.84
CA GLY A 702 -6.30 -15.76 -12.73
C GLY A 702 -7.59 -15.08 -13.14
N ILE A 703 -7.78 -14.70 -14.41
CA ILE A 703 -9.03 -14.06 -14.87
C ILE A 703 -10.27 -14.93 -14.62
N PHE A 704 -10.12 -16.26 -14.68
CA PHE A 704 -11.22 -17.20 -14.45
C PHE A 704 -11.69 -17.25 -12.99
N ILE A 705 -10.93 -16.68 -12.05
CA ILE A 705 -11.36 -16.56 -10.65
C ILE A 705 -12.60 -15.68 -10.52
N VAL A 706 -12.70 -14.64 -11.35
CA VAL A 706 -13.77 -13.62 -11.26
C VAL A 706 -15.14 -14.25 -11.53
N PRO A 707 -15.38 -14.86 -12.70
CA PRO A 707 -16.67 -15.51 -12.94
C PRO A 707 -16.89 -16.70 -12.00
N ALA A 708 -15.84 -17.46 -11.63
CA ALA A 708 -15.99 -18.64 -10.78
C ALA A 708 -16.44 -18.29 -9.36
N VAL A 709 -15.87 -17.24 -8.76
CA VAL A 709 -16.21 -16.77 -7.42
C VAL A 709 -17.55 -16.02 -7.40
N ILE A 710 -17.92 -15.34 -8.49
CA ILE A 710 -19.27 -14.76 -8.64
C ILE A 710 -20.32 -15.86 -8.67
N ILE A 711 -20.10 -16.93 -9.45
CA ILE A 711 -20.98 -18.10 -9.46
C ILE A 711 -21.07 -18.71 -8.06
N GLU A 712 -19.95 -18.85 -7.36
CA GLU A 712 -19.94 -19.34 -5.97
C GLU A 712 -20.80 -18.46 -5.04
N ALA A 713 -20.73 -17.14 -5.18
CA ALA A 713 -21.54 -16.21 -4.39
C ALA A 713 -23.04 -16.32 -4.71
N ILE A 714 -23.38 -16.47 -6.00
CA ILE A 714 -24.77 -16.68 -6.45
C ILE A 714 -25.31 -18.01 -5.90
N MET A 715 -24.52 -19.09 -6.01
CA MET A 715 -24.87 -20.41 -5.48
C MET A 715 -25.09 -20.36 -3.98
N LEU A 716 -24.17 -19.74 -3.22
CA LEU A 716 -24.30 -19.60 -1.76
C LEU A 716 -25.56 -18.80 -1.37
N SER A 717 -25.89 -17.79 -2.16
CA SER A 717 -27.10 -16.97 -1.95
C SER A 717 -28.36 -17.80 -2.22
N LYS A 718 -28.37 -18.60 -3.29
CA LYS A 718 -29.47 -19.53 -3.63
C LYS A 718 -29.63 -20.64 -2.58
N GLU A 719 -28.53 -21.27 -2.15
CA GLU A 719 -28.51 -22.31 -1.10
C GLU A 719 -29.10 -21.80 0.23
N LYS A 720 -29.00 -20.50 0.52
CA LYS A 720 -29.47 -19.87 1.77
C LYS A 720 -30.75 -19.05 1.62
N ASN A 721 -31.34 -19.02 0.43
CA ASN A 721 -32.47 -18.15 0.10
C ASN A 721 -32.22 -16.66 0.45
N GLU A 722 -30.99 -16.19 0.22
CA GLU A 722 -30.55 -14.80 0.45
C GLU A 722 -30.37 -14.06 -0.88
N LYS A 723 -30.42 -12.72 -0.87
CA LYS A 723 -30.03 -11.91 -2.03
C LYS A 723 -28.52 -11.95 -2.23
N VAL A 724 -28.08 -11.91 -3.49
CA VAL A 724 -26.67 -11.78 -3.83
C VAL A 724 -26.14 -10.46 -3.24
N PRO A 725 -25.07 -10.50 -2.44
CA PRO A 725 -24.53 -9.30 -1.80
C PRO A 725 -23.96 -8.35 -2.84
N TRP A 726 -24.25 -7.05 -2.72
CA TRP A 726 -23.72 -6.03 -3.64
C TRP A 726 -22.19 -6.00 -3.70
N GLN A 727 -21.51 -6.48 -2.65
CA GLN A 727 -20.07 -6.60 -2.59
C GLN A 727 -19.48 -7.56 -3.63
N THR A 728 -20.28 -8.41 -4.30
CA THR A 728 -19.83 -9.17 -5.47
C THR A 728 -19.40 -8.26 -6.62
N ILE A 729 -19.94 -7.04 -6.71
CA ILE A 729 -19.48 -6.00 -7.66
C ILE A 729 -18.02 -5.64 -7.37
N ALA A 730 -17.60 -5.58 -6.11
CA ALA A 730 -16.21 -5.31 -5.77
C ALA A 730 -15.28 -6.42 -6.29
N ILE A 731 -15.69 -7.69 -6.21
CA ILE A 731 -14.92 -8.82 -6.77
C ILE A 731 -14.82 -8.70 -8.29
N LEU A 732 -15.92 -8.34 -8.97
CA LEU A 732 -15.94 -8.12 -10.41
C LEU A 732 -14.97 -7.00 -10.82
N LEU A 733 -15.10 -5.82 -10.20
CA LEU A 733 -14.29 -4.66 -10.54
C LEU A 733 -12.81 -4.92 -10.22
N THR A 734 -12.49 -5.36 -9.01
CA THR A 734 -11.09 -5.56 -8.58
C THR A 734 -10.41 -6.74 -9.25
N GLY A 735 -11.15 -7.82 -9.54
CA GLY A 735 -10.62 -9.00 -10.20
C GLY A 735 -10.16 -8.74 -11.63
N VAL A 736 -10.73 -7.77 -12.34
CA VAL A 736 -10.30 -7.36 -13.69
C VAL A 736 -9.19 -6.31 -13.63
N LEU A 737 -9.18 -5.46 -12.59
CA LEU A 737 -8.18 -4.41 -12.42
C LEU A 737 -6.75 -4.95 -12.34
N GLY A 738 -6.51 -6.14 -11.77
CA GLY A 738 -5.18 -6.74 -11.73
C GLY A 738 -4.56 -6.94 -13.12
N LEU A 739 -5.35 -7.47 -14.06
CA LEU A 739 -4.93 -7.64 -15.46
C LEU A 739 -4.80 -6.28 -16.17
N LEU A 740 -5.80 -5.40 -16.01
CA LEU A 740 -5.76 -4.07 -16.65
C LEU A 740 -4.57 -3.24 -16.19
N PHE A 741 -4.18 -3.39 -14.92
CA PHE A 741 -3.01 -2.72 -14.37
C PHE A 741 -1.72 -3.22 -15.04
N TYR A 742 -1.58 -4.53 -15.21
CA TYR A 742 -0.46 -5.12 -15.94
C TYR A 742 -0.44 -4.68 -17.41
N MET A 743 -1.59 -4.68 -18.09
CA MET A 743 -1.71 -4.17 -19.47
C MET A 743 -1.36 -2.67 -19.56
N GLY A 744 -1.74 -1.87 -18.57
CA GLY A 744 -1.38 -0.46 -18.49
C GLY A 744 0.13 -0.26 -18.36
N TYR A 745 0.80 -1.06 -17.52
CA TYR A 745 2.25 -1.08 -17.42
C TYR A 745 2.92 -1.41 -18.76
N LEU A 746 2.41 -2.42 -19.47
CA LEU A 746 2.94 -2.80 -20.79
C LEU A 746 2.69 -1.71 -21.86
N ALA A 747 1.53 -1.07 -21.84
CA ALA A 747 1.21 0.04 -22.74
C ALA A 747 2.14 1.23 -22.55
N VAL A 748 2.52 1.54 -21.30
CA VAL A 748 3.44 2.63 -20.99
C VAL A 748 4.87 2.26 -21.35
N THR A 749 5.31 1.06 -20.98
CA THR A 749 6.73 0.65 -21.07
C THR A 749 7.11 0.15 -22.46
N PHE A 750 6.27 -0.70 -23.06
CA PHE A 750 6.55 -1.39 -24.32
C PHE A 750 5.69 -0.88 -25.48
N ARG A 751 4.82 0.11 -25.24
CA ARG A 751 3.86 0.63 -26.23
C ARG A 751 2.90 -0.43 -26.78
N ASP A 752 2.72 -1.52 -26.04
CA ASP A 752 1.87 -2.64 -26.41
C ASP A 752 1.17 -3.21 -25.17
N PRO A 753 -0.15 -2.93 -24.96
CA PRO A 753 -0.89 -3.45 -23.82
C PRO A 753 -1.03 -4.98 -23.80
N LEU A 754 -0.85 -5.64 -24.95
CA LEU A 754 -0.99 -7.09 -25.13
C LEU A 754 0.35 -7.77 -25.40
N TYR A 755 1.46 -7.12 -25.05
CA TYR A 755 2.81 -7.65 -25.29
C TYR A 755 3.00 -9.08 -24.77
N PHE A 756 2.39 -9.45 -23.65
CA PHE A 756 2.44 -10.81 -23.10
C PHE A 756 1.82 -11.89 -24.00
N LEU A 757 0.95 -11.50 -24.95
CA LEU A 757 0.38 -12.37 -25.98
C LEU A 757 1.24 -12.34 -27.26
N HIS A 758 1.63 -11.16 -27.73
CA HIS A 758 2.40 -11.01 -28.97
C HIS A 758 3.83 -11.59 -28.88
N VAL A 759 4.42 -11.60 -27.68
CA VAL A 759 5.77 -12.14 -27.45
C VAL A 759 5.84 -13.68 -27.44
N GLN A 760 4.70 -14.39 -27.49
CA GLN A 760 4.69 -15.86 -27.30
C GLN A 760 5.54 -16.62 -28.32
N THR A 761 5.62 -16.16 -29.57
CA THR A 761 6.43 -16.76 -30.63
C THR A 761 7.94 -16.68 -30.36
N ALA A 762 8.39 -15.67 -29.60
CA ALA A 762 9.78 -15.49 -29.23
C ALA A 762 10.27 -16.47 -28.14
N PHE A 763 9.35 -17.10 -27.39
CA PHE A 763 9.68 -18.08 -26.34
C PHE A 763 10.01 -19.49 -26.87
N GLY A 764 9.92 -19.72 -28.18
CA GLY A 764 10.21 -21.01 -28.81
C GLY A 764 9.14 -22.08 -28.54
N GLY A 765 9.48 -23.36 -28.69
CA GLY A 765 8.57 -24.48 -28.39
C GLY A 765 7.34 -24.60 -29.30
N GLY A 766 7.35 -23.93 -30.45
CA GLY A 766 6.24 -23.92 -31.42
C GLY A 766 5.03 -23.08 -30.99
N ARG A 767 5.19 -22.22 -29.97
CA ARG A 767 4.15 -21.31 -29.50
C ARG A 767 3.69 -20.35 -30.59
N GLN A 768 2.40 -20.07 -30.62
CA GLN A 768 1.73 -19.19 -31.57
C GLN A 768 1.10 -18.03 -30.83
N GLU A 769 1.10 -16.87 -31.47
CA GLU A 769 0.36 -15.69 -31.03
C GLU A 769 -1.15 -15.88 -31.27
N THR A 770 -1.50 -16.49 -32.41
CA THR A 770 -2.89 -16.81 -32.75
C THR A 770 -3.36 -18.08 -32.03
N PRO A 771 -4.57 -18.09 -31.45
CA PRO A 771 -5.09 -19.27 -30.76
C PRO A 771 -5.15 -20.50 -31.66
N VAL A 772 -4.52 -21.59 -31.23
CA VAL A 772 -4.56 -22.90 -31.86
C VAL A 772 -5.65 -23.75 -31.21
N LEU A 773 -6.45 -24.44 -32.02
CA LEU A 773 -7.52 -25.30 -31.51
C LEU A 773 -6.94 -26.51 -30.77
N ILE A 774 -7.53 -26.87 -29.63
CA ILE A 774 -7.05 -27.98 -28.79
C ILE A 774 -6.86 -29.31 -29.55
N PRO A 775 -7.78 -29.76 -30.44
CA PRO A 775 -7.57 -30.96 -31.24
C PRO A 775 -6.32 -30.90 -32.13
N GLN A 776 -5.98 -29.71 -32.65
CA GLN A 776 -4.76 -29.51 -33.44
C GLN A 776 -3.51 -29.67 -32.57
N VAL A 777 -3.54 -29.24 -31.31
CA VAL A 777 -2.43 -29.44 -30.36
C VAL A 777 -2.22 -30.92 -30.05
N PHE A 778 -3.30 -31.68 -29.82
CA PHE A 778 -3.21 -33.13 -29.69
C PHE A 778 -2.60 -33.79 -30.93
N TYR A 779 -3.05 -33.40 -32.13
CA TYR A 779 -2.49 -33.89 -33.38
C TYR A 779 -0.99 -33.55 -33.53
N ARG A 780 -0.56 -32.34 -33.14
CA ARG A 780 0.86 -31.95 -33.16
C ARG A 780 1.71 -32.89 -32.30
N TYR A 781 1.27 -33.23 -31.09
CA TYR A 781 2.00 -34.15 -30.22
C TYR A 781 2.02 -35.58 -30.75
N ILE A 782 0.90 -36.08 -31.30
CA ILE A 782 0.88 -37.39 -31.98
C ILE A 782 1.88 -37.41 -33.14
N LYS A 783 1.89 -36.35 -33.96
CA LYS A 783 2.87 -36.19 -35.05
C LYS A 783 4.31 -36.18 -34.52
N ILE A 784 4.59 -35.45 -33.43
CA ILE A 784 5.93 -35.46 -32.79
C ILE A 784 6.33 -36.89 -32.43
N PHE A 785 5.47 -37.66 -31.75
CA PHE A 785 5.79 -39.05 -31.38
C PHE A 785 5.99 -39.98 -32.58
N MET A 786 5.28 -39.74 -33.70
CA MET A 786 5.40 -40.56 -34.90
C MET A 786 6.59 -40.20 -35.79
N THR A 787 6.98 -38.92 -35.85
CA THR A 787 7.95 -38.43 -36.85
C THR A 787 9.26 -37.93 -36.25
N ALA A 788 9.29 -37.51 -34.98
CA ALA A 788 10.51 -36.96 -34.39
C ALA A 788 11.49 -38.08 -34.02
N ARG A 789 12.62 -38.13 -34.71
CA ARG A 789 13.78 -38.96 -34.32
C ARG A 789 14.62 -38.18 -33.30
N THR A 790 14.19 -38.14 -32.03
CA THR A 790 14.95 -37.45 -30.98
C THR A 790 16.11 -38.31 -30.49
N THR A 791 17.32 -37.79 -30.44
CA THR A 791 18.49 -38.46 -29.84
C THR A 791 18.56 -38.32 -28.31
N SER A 792 17.68 -37.50 -27.69
CA SER A 792 17.65 -37.26 -26.24
C SER A 792 16.45 -37.96 -25.57
N PRO A 793 16.68 -39.04 -24.80
CA PRO A 793 15.63 -39.73 -24.04
C PRO A 793 14.93 -38.81 -23.02
N LEU A 794 15.64 -37.84 -22.44
CA LEU A 794 15.09 -36.90 -21.45
C LEU A 794 14.06 -35.94 -22.07
N LEU A 795 14.30 -35.50 -23.30
CA LEU A 795 13.36 -34.64 -24.01
C LEU A 795 12.07 -35.40 -24.38
N MET A 796 12.21 -36.66 -24.81
CA MET A 796 11.06 -37.54 -25.08
C MET A 796 10.26 -37.81 -23.80
N TYR A 797 10.92 -38.02 -22.66
CA TYR A 797 10.27 -38.14 -21.36
C TYR A 797 9.44 -36.88 -21.01
N ALA A 798 9.99 -35.68 -21.20
CA ALA A 798 9.27 -34.43 -20.94
C ALA A 798 8.01 -34.30 -21.80
N TYR A 799 8.10 -34.56 -23.11
CA TYR A 799 6.93 -34.51 -24.00
C TYR A 799 5.88 -35.57 -23.68
N ALA A 800 6.31 -36.79 -23.35
CA ALA A 800 5.40 -37.86 -22.95
C ALA A 800 4.68 -37.50 -21.64
N GLN A 801 5.39 -36.97 -20.64
CA GLN A 801 4.79 -36.49 -19.39
C GLN A 801 3.75 -35.40 -19.66
N GLU A 802 4.10 -34.36 -20.41
CA GLU A 802 3.20 -33.24 -20.73
C GLU A 802 1.91 -33.73 -21.41
N PHE A 803 2.05 -34.60 -22.42
CA PHE A 803 0.93 -35.16 -23.16
C PHE A 803 0.03 -36.03 -22.27
N LEU A 804 0.61 -37.01 -21.56
CA LEU A 804 -0.14 -37.96 -20.74
C LEU A 804 -0.83 -37.28 -19.56
N MET A 805 -0.15 -36.35 -18.89
CA MET A 805 -0.77 -35.60 -17.79
C MET A 805 -1.88 -34.69 -18.30
N THR A 806 -1.70 -34.02 -19.44
CA THR A 806 -2.76 -33.19 -20.03
C THR A 806 -3.98 -34.02 -20.39
N LEU A 807 -3.78 -35.13 -21.11
CA LEU A 807 -4.86 -36.05 -21.49
C LEU A 807 -5.59 -36.60 -20.27
N SER A 808 -4.86 -37.11 -19.28
CA SER A 808 -5.45 -37.70 -18.07
C SER A 808 -6.25 -36.69 -17.25
N VAL A 809 -5.75 -35.47 -17.06
CA VAL A 809 -6.47 -34.39 -16.37
C VAL A 809 -7.70 -33.95 -17.16
N GLY A 810 -7.58 -33.82 -18.48
CA GLY A 810 -8.72 -33.49 -19.35
C GLY A 810 -9.85 -34.51 -19.25
N LEU A 811 -9.52 -35.81 -19.27
CA LEU A 811 -10.49 -36.89 -19.07
C LEU A 811 -11.12 -36.83 -17.67
N VAL A 812 -10.32 -36.61 -16.63
CA VAL A 812 -10.83 -36.48 -15.25
C VAL A 812 -11.78 -35.30 -15.12
N LEU A 813 -11.46 -34.13 -15.69
CA LEU A 813 -12.34 -32.97 -15.69
C LEU A 813 -13.63 -33.23 -16.48
N PHE A 814 -13.51 -33.89 -17.63
CA PHE A 814 -14.66 -34.29 -18.45
C PHE A 814 -15.64 -35.19 -17.66
N PHE A 815 -15.15 -36.27 -17.05
CA PHE A 815 -15.99 -37.15 -16.23
C PHE A 815 -16.53 -36.45 -14.98
N ALA A 816 -15.72 -35.61 -14.32
CA ALA A 816 -16.18 -34.82 -13.17
C ALA A 816 -17.29 -33.84 -13.55
N THR A 817 -17.28 -33.31 -14.77
CA THR A 817 -18.34 -32.45 -15.32
C THR A 817 -19.61 -33.25 -15.58
N LEU A 818 -19.52 -34.36 -16.32
CA LEU A 818 -20.66 -35.22 -16.64
C LEU A 818 -21.35 -35.78 -15.38
N LYS A 819 -20.55 -36.22 -14.41
CA LYS A 819 -21.06 -36.83 -13.17
C LYS A 819 -21.31 -35.81 -12.05
N LYS A 820 -21.12 -34.52 -12.30
CA LYS A 820 -21.31 -33.42 -11.33
C LYS A 820 -20.58 -33.66 -9.99
N TRP A 821 -19.36 -34.19 -10.04
CA TRP A 821 -18.57 -34.55 -8.85
C TRP A 821 -18.01 -33.33 -8.10
N LEU A 822 -17.93 -32.19 -8.78
CA LEU A 822 -17.45 -30.91 -8.25
C LEU A 822 -18.53 -29.84 -8.39
N ARG A 823 -18.37 -28.76 -7.61
CA ARG A 823 -19.20 -27.57 -7.75
C ARG A 823 -19.02 -26.95 -9.15
N PRO A 824 -20.08 -26.36 -9.74
CA PRO A 824 -19.98 -25.62 -11.00
C PRO A 824 -18.93 -24.52 -10.99
N SER A 825 -18.78 -23.80 -9.87
CA SER A 825 -17.75 -22.78 -9.67
C SER A 825 -16.32 -23.34 -9.75
N TYR A 826 -16.09 -24.54 -9.17
CA TYR A 826 -14.81 -25.22 -9.22
C TYR A 826 -14.50 -25.73 -10.63
N LEU A 827 -15.51 -26.25 -11.32
CA LEU A 827 -15.40 -26.70 -12.71
C LEU A 827 -15.11 -25.54 -13.65
N LEU A 828 -15.75 -24.38 -13.48
CA LEU A 828 -15.49 -23.21 -14.32
C LEU A 828 -14.03 -22.76 -14.21
N TYR A 829 -13.53 -22.63 -12.98
CA TYR A 829 -12.13 -22.28 -12.76
C TYR A 829 -11.19 -23.34 -13.33
N ALA A 830 -11.47 -24.63 -13.09
CA ALA A 830 -10.65 -25.73 -13.54
C ALA A 830 -10.56 -25.81 -15.07
N TRP A 831 -11.69 -25.72 -15.77
CA TRP A 831 -11.71 -25.72 -17.24
C TRP A 831 -11.03 -24.49 -17.83
N GLY A 832 -11.28 -23.29 -17.27
CA GLY A 832 -10.61 -22.08 -17.75
C GLY A 832 -9.09 -22.16 -17.60
N ALA A 833 -8.60 -22.59 -16.44
CA ALA A 833 -7.18 -22.76 -16.18
C ALA A 833 -6.54 -23.90 -17.00
N TYR A 834 -7.29 -24.96 -17.34
CA TYR A 834 -6.83 -26.09 -18.15
C TYR A 834 -6.80 -25.76 -19.65
N LEU A 835 -7.83 -25.09 -20.18
CA LEU A 835 -7.98 -24.86 -21.62
C LEU A 835 -7.18 -23.67 -22.14
N LEU A 836 -6.92 -22.65 -21.32
CA LEU A 836 -6.25 -21.43 -21.78
C LEU A 836 -4.80 -21.65 -22.24
N PRO A 837 -3.92 -22.33 -21.48
CA PRO A 837 -2.50 -22.44 -21.86
C PRO A 837 -2.24 -23.15 -23.20
N PRO A 838 -2.90 -24.29 -23.53
CA PRO A 838 -2.68 -24.97 -24.80
C PRO A 838 -3.12 -24.18 -26.04
N LEU A 839 -3.90 -23.10 -25.89
CA LEU A 839 -4.25 -22.24 -27.03
C LEU A 839 -3.03 -21.59 -27.68
N THR A 840 -1.88 -21.56 -27.00
CA THR A 840 -0.60 -21.17 -27.61
C THR A 840 -0.05 -22.23 -28.58
N GLY A 841 -0.67 -23.40 -28.71
CA GLY A 841 -0.29 -24.41 -29.70
C GLY A 841 0.63 -25.52 -29.20
N THR A 842 0.85 -25.63 -27.88
CA THR A 842 1.73 -26.63 -27.26
C THR A 842 1.23 -27.07 -25.87
N PHE A 843 1.59 -28.27 -25.40
CA PHE A 843 1.37 -28.73 -24.03
C PHE A 843 2.57 -28.46 -23.10
N GLN A 844 3.58 -27.75 -23.61
CA GLN A 844 4.72 -27.34 -22.82
C GLN A 844 4.27 -26.60 -21.55
N SER A 845 4.78 -27.02 -20.39
CA SER A 845 4.38 -26.49 -19.07
C SER A 845 2.99 -26.83 -18.57
N MET A 846 2.25 -27.72 -19.24
CA MET A 846 0.93 -28.12 -18.77
C MET A 846 0.93 -28.74 -17.38
N PRO A 847 1.84 -29.66 -16.98
CA PRO A 847 1.79 -30.23 -15.64
C PRO A 847 1.93 -29.15 -14.55
N ARG A 848 2.80 -28.15 -14.77
CA ARG A 848 2.92 -26.94 -13.94
C ARG A 848 1.65 -26.07 -13.95
N TYR A 849 1.00 -25.84 -15.10
CA TYR A 849 -0.27 -25.08 -15.12
C TYR A 849 -1.41 -25.81 -14.39
N MET A 850 -1.44 -27.14 -14.45
CA MET A 850 -2.47 -27.95 -13.82
C MET A 850 -2.29 -28.07 -12.30
N MET A 851 -1.08 -27.86 -11.76
CA MET A 851 -0.81 -27.99 -10.32
C MET A 851 -1.56 -26.96 -9.45
N VAL A 852 -1.98 -25.83 -10.04
CA VAL A 852 -2.76 -24.78 -9.35
C VAL A 852 -4.27 -24.97 -9.50
N ILE A 853 -4.70 -25.97 -10.28
CA ILE A 853 -6.10 -26.39 -10.38
C ILE A 853 -6.48 -27.20 -9.13
N PHE A 854 -6.66 -26.49 -8.03
CA PHE A 854 -6.89 -27.08 -6.72
C PHE A 854 -8.01 -28.15 -6.65
N PRO A 855 -9.13 -28.05 -7.42
CA PRO A 855 -10.18 -29.07 -7.38
C PRO A 855 -9.75 -30.47 -7.86
N LEU A 856 -8.68 -30.57 -8.67
CA LEU A 856 -8.15 -31.86 -9.14
C LEU A 856 -7.72 -32.75 -7.96
N PHE A 857 -7.07 -32.16 -6.96
CA PHE A 857 -6.60 -32.91 -5.79
C PHE A 857 -7.75 -33.37 -4.89
N LEU A 858 -8.88 -32.65 -4.91
CA LEU A 858 -10.10 -33.11 -4.23
C LEU A 858 -10.70 -34.32 -4.94
N LEU A 859 -10.77 -34.29 -6.28
CA LEU A 859 -11.22 -35.43 -7.09
C LEU A 859 -10.33 -36.65 -6.88
N GLN A 860 -9.01 -36.45 -6.93
CA GLN A 860 -8.03 -37.50 -6.69
C GLN A 860 -8.22 -38.14 -5.30
N ALA A 861 -8.34 -37.33 -4.24
CA ALA A 861 -8.59 -37.82 -2.89
C ALA A 861 -9.92 -38.58 -2.74
N LYS A 862 -10.99 -38.15 -3.44
CA LYS A 862 -12.28 -38.84 -3.45
C LYS A 862 -12.15 -40.23 -4.09
N LEU A 863 -11.51 -40.30 -5.27
CA LEU A 863 -11.31 -41.56 -5.99
C LEU A 863 -10.42 -42.54 -5.20
N TRP A 864 -9.36 -42.03 -4.58
CA TRP A 864 -8.39 -42.83 -3.82
C TRP A 864 -8.98 -43.47 -2.56
N LYS A 865 -9.98 -42.83 -1.95
CA LYS A 865 -10.69 -43.39 -0.79
C LYS A 865 -11.33 -44.76 -1.09
N HIS A 866 -11.73 -45.01 -2.33
CA HIS A 866 -12.46 -46.22 -2.71
C HIS A 866 -11.55 -47.39 -3.13
N LYS A 867 -10.25 -47.15 -3.41
CA LYS A 867 -9.28 -48.18 -3.86
C LYS A 867 -7.88 -47.95 -3.25
N PRO A 868 -7.65 -48.32 -1.97
CA PRO A 868 -6.45 -47.94 -1.23
C PRO A 868 -5.14 -48.58 -1.74
N ILE A 869 -5.19 -49.81 -2.27
CA ILE A 869 -3.99 -50.50 -2.81
C ILE A 869 -3.50 -49.83 -4.09
N LEU A 870 -4.42 -49.57 -5.03
CA LEU A 870 -4.12 -48.82 -6.25
C LEU A 870 -3.59 -47.41 -5.94
N PHE A 871 -4.06 -46.82 -4.84
CA PHE A 871 -3.57 -45.53 -4.36
C PHE A 871 -2.12 -45.60 -3.89
N ILE A 872 -1.71 -46.59 -3.08
CA ILE A 872 -0.32 -46.69 -2.62
C ILE A 872 0.63 -46.85 -3.82
N LEU A 873 0.27 -47.70 -4.78
CA LEU A 873 1.03 -47.88 -6.01
C LEU A 873 1.14 -46.58 -6.81
N LEU A 874 0.02 -45.87 -7.01
CA LEU A 874 0.02 -44.61 -7.74
C LEU A 874 0.80 -43.52 -6.99
N ALA A 875 0.71 -43.46 -5.66
CA ALA A 875 1.47 -42.52 -4.85
C ALA A 875 2.98 -42.77 -4.96
N ILE A 876 3.42 -44.04 -4.98
CA ILE A 876 4.82 -44.40 -5.22
C ILE A 876 5.25 -43.89 -6.61
N VAL A 877 4.47 -44.14 -7.66
CA VAL A 877 4.77 -43.66 -9.02
C VAL A 877 4.88 -42.13 -9.07
N LEU A 878 3.95 -41.41 -8.43
CA LEU A 878 3.96 -39.94 -8.39
C LEU A 878 5.16 -39.39 -7.60
N VAL A 879 5.56 -40.03 -6.50
CA VAL A 879 6.76 -39.66 -5.73
C VAL A 879 8.03 -39.95 -6.52
N ILE A 880 8.10 -41.04 -7.27
CA ILE A 880 9.22 -41.33 -8.18
C ILE A 880 9.32 -40.24 -9.26
N HIS A 881 8.20 -39.89 -9.91
CA HIS A 881 8.19 -38.81 -10.90
C HIS A 881 8.57 -37.47 -10.27
N LEU A 882 8.10 -37.18 -9.06
CA LEU A 882 8.51 -35.99 -8.31
C LEU A 882 10.02 -35.98 -8.07
N ALA A 883 10.62 -37.11 -7.68
CA ALA A 883 12.06 -37.22 -7.51
C ALA A 883 12.82 -36.96 -8.81
N VAL A 884 12.44 -37.65 -9.89
CA VAL A 884 13.05 -37.51 -11.22
C VAL A 884 12.94 -36.08 -11.73
N ASN A 885 11.74 -35.49 -11.69
CA ASN A 885 11.52 -34.12 -12.16
C ASN A 885 12.25 -33.09 -11.29
N THR A 886 12.32 -33.30 -9.98
CA THR A 886 13.12 -32.44 -9.10
C THR A 886 14.60 -32.50 -9.47
N MET A 887 15.14 -33.70 -9.71
CA MET A 887 16.54 -33.88 -10.12
C MET A 887 16.82 -33.24 -11.49
N LEU A 888 15.93 -33.41 -12.47
CA LEU A 888 16.04 -32.78 -13.79
C LEU A 888 16.04 -31.26 -13.70
N PHE A 889 15.03 -30.69 -13.02
CA PHE A 889 14.92 -29.25 -12.81
C PHE A 889 16.17 -28.69 -12.12
N PHE A 890 16.64 -29.37 -11.07
CA PHE A 890 17.79 -28.93 -10.28
C PHE A 890 19.13 -29.06 -11.02
N GLN A 891 19.20 -29.91 -12.06
CA GLN A 891 20.37 -30.05 -12.93
C GLN A 891 20.26 -29.23 -14.22
N GLY A 892 19.21 -28.43 -14.36
CA GLY A 892 19.06 -27.49 -15.48
C GLY A 892 18.41 -28.08 -16.72
N TYR A 893 17.88 -29.31 -16.64
CA TYR A 893 17.09 -29.92 -17.71
C TYR A 893 15.65 -29.40 -17.67
N TRP A 894 15.12 -29.02 -18.83
CA TRP A 894 13.73 -28.58 -18.95
C TRP A 894 12.78 -29.71 -18.54
N VAL A 895 11.95 -29.42 -17.55
CA VAL A 895 10.87 -30.30 -17.09
C VAL A 895 9.73 -29.43 -16.58
N SER A 896 8.50 -29.84 -16.84
CA SER A 896 7.35 -29.03 -16.51
C SER A 896 6.08 -29.80 -16.27
#